data_AF-E8U5H2-F1
#
_entry.id   AF-E8U5H2-F1
#
_cell.length_a   1.000
_cell.length_b   1.000
_cell.length_c   1.000
_cell.angle_alpha   90.00
_cell.angle_beta   90.00
_cell.angle_gamma   90.00
#
_symmetry.space_group_name_H-M   'P 1'
#
loop_
_entity.id
_entity.type
_entity.pdbx_description
1 polymer ?
#
loop_
_entity_poly.entity_id
_entity_poly.type
_entity_poly.pdbx_seq_one_letter_code
_entity_poly.pdbx_strand_id
1 'polypeptide(L)'
;MRLLGDLISPKALERILQDAARARGQQLETLDEAGLSDILKREVFKRLQLSVPAPLAKRRVQEVLTAIGQEAMRVTQERPADVKMQVLGLEDTAKRFALYFDWPELQRLRSLLNVARDAVRDNQDVTALLAEGNTLAEALERRLQEGLVAQASDLAEIRAALPKLSAVGGPKLRRLETLTQQIDDAQKQETLLPAEVERARKLVLDLRKLVESSVVSAVSPQQRATEEIDLSMLPAEAVQRLQELERQDERRALADLVREYEPLLRVRADLDRTVQDLRARQDAGGLLGEDLSTLRVQLGTALRETLNDELSRLKRLEGRLEDVRGPVPRGSIEEARLSISIARGTLEGGALASDEVARLEGVVQALEHGQNVGDTERLIAVQRETYELERAARDVPGASELIAPGIAQARVALERGQIPSLDDLWATLERRMGEAAQQRENFDERADRVIGEYDQYRSLAGETIQRLGRAANVLRAQRRLGTLSREAREQYAQTITDAEALLDEARAEFEAARQVTATFGSDALSDLLGVFDAGGDDLFGGFGGDDSAPTPTTFTPTPPVAPSSPFEGLQVWGAQVYLVSGHDVTFGGPEPLAVRVADAYVGASGALGGGLMAFEGPQGAWLALGQDGGTLVLRVPAPLDLDAWRARLSAWQTAQA
;
A
#
# COMPACT_ATOMS: atom_id res chain seq x y z
N MET A 1 20.78 2.43 4.16
CA MET A 1 20.57 2.66 2.71
C MET A 1 19.09 2.55 2.35
N ARG A 2 18.42 1.41 2.57
CA ARG A 2 17.01 1.18 2.18
C ARG A 2 16.00 2.24 2.68
N LEU A 3 16.12 2.65 3.94
CA LEU A 3 15.19 3.59 4.59
C LEU A 3 15.27 5.06 4.12
N LEU A 4 16.26 5.40 3.29
CA LEU A 4 16.40 6.73 2.68
C LEU A 4 16.26 6.67 1.15
N GLY A 5 16.05 5.47 0.59
CA GLY A 5 16.02 5.24 -0.84
C GLY A 5 14.82 5.88 -1.55
N ASP A 6 13.84 6.39 -0.81
CA ASP A 6 12.71 7.18 -1.30
C ASP A 6 13.06 8.67 -1.48
N LEU A 7 14.12 9.16 -0.84
CA LEU A 7 14.48 10.60 -0.78
C LEU A 7 15.79 10.93 -1.46
N ILE A 8 16.69 9.96 -1.51
CA ILE A 8 18.00 10.09 -2.11
C ILE A 8 18.37 8.79 -2.81
N SER A 9 19.10 8.90 -3.92
CA SER A 9 19.57 7.71 -4.61
C SER A 9 20.51 6.90 -3.69
N PRO A 10 20.47 5.56 -3.74
CA PRO A 10 21.37 4.70 -2.96
C PRO A 10 22.84 5.04 -3.20
N LYS A 11 23.19 5.37 -4.45
CA LYS A 11 24.55 5.73 -4.84
C LYS A 11 24.99 7.08 -4.29
N ALA A 12 24.15 8.11 -4.32
CA ALA A 12 24.49 9.39 -3.72
C ALA A 12 24.64 9.28 -2.20
N LEU A 13 23.77 8.48 -1.57
CA LEU A 13 23.92 8.16 -0.15
C LEU A 13 25.25 7.44 0.11
N GLU A 14 25.61 6.44 -0.70
CA GLU A 14 26.90 5.75 -0.60
C GLU A 14 28.07 6.71 -0.74
N ARG A 15 28.06 7.58 -1.76
CA ARG A 15 29.11 8.57 -1.99
C ARG A 15 29.25 9.52 -0.80
N ILE A 16 28.13 10.01 -0.27
CA ILE A 16 28.12 10.89 0.91
C ILE A 16 28.69 10.17 2.13
N LEU A 17 28.28 8.92 2.35
CA LEU A 17 28.78 8.11 3.46
C LEU A 17 30.29 7.84 3.31
N GLN A 18 30.75 7.48 2.11
CA GLN A 18 32.16 7.26 1.81
C GLN A 18 32.99 8.53 1.97
N ASP A 19 32.54 9.66 1.45
CA ASP A 19 33.24 10.95 1.55
C ASP A 19 33.28 11.45 3.00
N ALA A 20 32.18 11.30 3.74
CA ALA A 20 32.09 11.67 5.15
C ALA A 20 32.93 10.76 6.06
N ALA A 21 33.03 9.47 5.73
CA ALA A 21 33.92 8.52 6.40
C ALA A 21 35.40 8.85 6.13
N ARG A 22 35.75 9.13 4.86
CA ARG A 22 37.11 9.54 4.46
C ARG A 22 37.53 10.85 5.11
N ALA A 23 36.63 11.83 5.21
CA ALA A 23 36.87 13.09 5.92
C ALA A 23 37.16 12.89 7.42
N ARG A 24 36.67 11.79 8.00
CA ARG A 24 36.94 11.35 9.38
C ARG A 24 38.13 10.39 9.48
N GLY A 25 38.84 10.12 8.39
CA GLY A 25 39.97 9.19 8.34
C GLY A 25 39.60 7.72 8.50
N GLN A 26 38.33 7.37 8.33
CA GLN A 26 37.80 6.01 8.46
C GLN A 26 37.35 5.46 7.10
N GLN A 27 37.25 4.13 7.01
CA GLN A 27 36.56 3.45 5.91
C GLN A 27 35.12 3.15 6.31
N LEU A 28 34.22 3.08 5.33
CA LEU A 28 32.79 2.85 5.58
C LEU A 28 32.53 1.55 6.35
N GLU A 29 33.35 0.52 6.11
CA GLU A 29 33.28 -0.79 6.77
C GLU A 29 33.76 -0.78 8.24
N THR A 30 34.52 0.25 8.62
CA THR A 30 35.11 0.40 9.97
C THR A 30 34.35 1.40 10.84
N LEU A 31 33.26 1.97 10.32
CA LEU A 31 32.49 3.00 10.98
C LEU A 31 31.68 2.42 12.14
N ASP A 32 31.79 3.00 13.33
CA ASP A 32 31.00 2.64 14.49
C ASP A 32 29.59 3.26 14.43
N GLU A 33 28.66 2.74 15.25
CA GLU A 33 27.27 3.22 15.29
C GLU A 33 27.19 4.73 15.60
N ALA A 34 28.07 5.22 16.48
CA ALA A 34 28.17 6.63 16.83
C ALA A 34 28.63 7.49 15.64
N GLY A 35 29.66 7.04 14.90
CA GLY A 35 30.13 7.68 13.69
C GLY A 35 29.07 7.70 12.59
N LEU A 36 28.34 6.59 12.40
CA LEU A 36 27.25 6.53 11.43
C LEU A 36 26.10 7.47 11.82
N SER A 37 25.77 7.54 13.11
CA SER A 37 24.76 8.45 13.64
C SER A 37 25.11 9.92 13.38
N ASP A 38 26.38 10.30 13.57
CA ASP A 38 26.85 11.66 13.30
C ASP A 38 26.79 12.00 11.81
N ILE A 39 27.23 11.09 10.93
CA ILE A 39 27.16 11.28 9.47
C ILE A 39 25.71 11.45 9.00
N LEU A 40 24.80 10.64 9.55
CA LEU A 40 23.37 10.74 9.24
C LEU A 40 22.77 12.09 9.66
N LYS A 41 23.13 12.59 10.85
CA LYS A 41 22.60 13.84 11.41
C LYS A 41 23.17 15.11 10.77
N ARG A 42 24.38 15.06 10.21
CA ARG A 42 25.08 16.27 9.73
C ARG A 42 25.17 16.29 8.21
N GLU A 43 25.84 15.32 7.60
CA GLU A 43 26.09 15.30 6.15
C GLU A 43 24.85 14.84 5.38
N VAL A 44 24.25 13.73 5.78
CA VAL A 44 23.06 13.19 5.08
C VAL A 44 21.86 14.11 5.30
N PHE A 45 21.62 14.58 6.52
CA PHE A 45 20.58 15.57 6.80
C PHE A 45 20.73 16.85 5.97
N LYS A 46 21.95 17.41 5.88
CA LYS A 46 22.21 18.61 5.07
C LYS A 46 21.97 18.36 3.57
N ARG A 47 22.31 17.16 3.07
CA ARG A 47 21.98 16.80 1.68
C ARG A 47 20.48 16.68 1.48
N LEU A 48 19.77 16.00 2.38
CA LEU A 48 18.32 15.84 2.30
C LEU A 48 17.59 17.18 2.33
N GLN A 49 18.08 18.17 3.08
CA GLN A 49 17.51 19.53 3.07
C GLN A 49 17.57 20.24 1.70
N LEU A 50 18.41 19.77 0.76
CA LEU A 50 18.45 20.30 -0.60
C LEU A 50 17.38 19.70 -1.51
N SER A 51 16.82 18.54 -1.16
CA SER A 51 15.80 17.84 -1.94
C SER A 51 14.42 17.82 -1.29
N VAL A 52 14.35 17.89 0.04
CA VAL A 52 13.09 17.81 0.81
C VAL A 52 13.05 18.81 1.97
N PRO A 53 11.84 19.19 2.44
CA PRO A 53 11.69 20.07 3.61
C PRO A 53 12.37 19.51 4.87
N ALA A 54 12.91 20.42 5.67
CA ALA A 54 13.60 20.11 6.93
C ALA A 54 12.82 19.20 7.91
N PRO A 55 11.48 19.33 8.11
CA PRO A 55 10.75 18.43 9.01
C PRO A 55 10.73 16.98 8.49
N LEU A 56 10.49 16.77 7.19
CA LEU A 56 10.52 15.45 6.57
C LEU A 56 11.92 14.83 6.66
N ALA A 57 12.97 15.59 6.32
CA ALA A 57 14.35 15.15 6.42
C ALA A 57 14.71 14.70 7.85
N LYS A 58 14.28 15.47 8.87
CA LYS A 58 14.56 15.17 10.28
C LYS A 58 13.84 13.90 10.73
N ARG A 59 12.55 13.76 10.38
CA ARG A 59 11.75 12.57 10.70
C ARG A 59 12.40 11.31 10.11
N ARG A 60 12.80 11.37 8.85
CA ARG A 60 13.40 10.24 8.12
C ARG A 60 14.78 9.85 8.64
N VAL A 61 15.65 10.83 8.93
CA VAL A 61 16.92 10.55 9.61
C VAL A 61 16.68 9.91 10.98
N GLN A 62 15.68 10.36 11.73
CA GLN A 62 15.35 9.79 13.03
C GLN A 62 14.82 8.35 12.91
N GLU A 63 13.96 8.05 11.94
CA GLU A 63 13.48 6.70 11.63
C GLU A 63 14.64 5.75 11.31
N VAL A 64 15.61 6.20 10.51
CA VAL A 64 16.82 5.43 10.18
C VAL A 64 17.66 5.16 11.43
N LEU A 65 17.85 6.16 12.29
CA LEU A 65 18.58 5.99 13.54
C LEU A 65 17.90 5.00 14.49
N THR A 66 16.56 5.07 14.59
CA THR A 66 15.81 4.11 15.39
C THR A 66 15.90 2.69 14.84
N ALA A 67 15.85 2.53 13.51
CA ALA A 67 15.98 1.24 12.87
C ALA A 67 17.40 0.66 13.04
N ILE A 68 18.46 1.47 12.89
CA ILE A 68 19.83 1.04 13.14
C ILE A 68 20.00 0.58 14.59
N GLY A 69 19.44 1.30 15.57
CA GLY A 69 19.47 0.90 16.97
C GLY A 69 18.73 -0.42 17.22
N GLN A 70 17.59 -0.65 16.56
CA GLN A 70 16.86 -1.92 16.62
C GLN A 70 17.59 -3.07 15.93
N GLU A 71 18.22 -2.81 14.79
CA GLU A 71 19.03 -3.78 14.04
C GLU A 71 20.27 -4.17 14.83
N ALA A 72 20.97 -3.21 15.47
CA ALA A 72 22.10 -3.47 16.34
C ALA A 72 21.70 -4.38 17.52
N MET A 73 20.52 -4.17 18.10
CA MET A 73 19.95 -5.07 19.12
C MET A 73 19.64 -6.48 18.59
N ARG A 74 19.21 -6.62 17.33
CA ARG A 74 18.95 -7.92 16.67
C ARG A 74 20.22 -8.66 16.24
N VAL A 75 21.21 -7.95 15.67
CA VAL A 75 22.51 -8.48 15.26
C VAL A 75 23.32 -8.98 16.47
N THR A 76 23.07 -8.42 17.66
CA THR A 76 23.64 -8.94 18.91
C THR A 76 23.05 -10.31 19.30
N GLN A 77 21.92 -10.72 18.70
CA GLN A 77 21.24 -12.00 18.95
C GLN A 77 21.41 -13.03 17.80
N GLU A 78 21.68 -12.58 16.57
CA GLU A 78 21.83 -13.44 15.39
C GLU A 78 23.30 -13.49 14.91
N ARG A 79 23.96 -14.64 15.07
CA ARG A 79 25.25 -14.92 14.41
C ARG A 79 25.05 -14.95 12.89
N PRO A 80 26.06 -14.57 12.08
CA PRO A 80 25.97 -14.61 10.62
C PRO A 80 25.56 -16.01 10.16
N ALA A 81 24.40 -16.09 9.51
CA ALA A 81 23.87 -17.32 8.95
C ALA A 81 24.79 -17.84 7.85
N ASP A 82 24.99 -19.17 7.82
CA ASP A 82 25.60 -19.90 6.70
C ASP A 82 24.96 -19.42 5.38
N VAL A 83 25.78 -19.03 4.38
CA VAL A 83 25.32 -18.54 3.06
C VAL A 83 24.30 -19.50 2.46
N LYS A 84 24.46 -20.80 2.71
CA LYS A 84 23.51 -21.84 2.30
C LYS A 84 22.12 -21.68 2.93
N MET A 85 22.05 -21.28 4.20
CA MET A 85 20.77 -21.01 4.89
C MET A 85 20.10 -19.76 4.33
N GLN A 86 20.85 -18.75 3.90
CA GLN A 86 20.29 -17.56 3.26
C GLN A 86 19.68 -17.88 1.90
N VAL A 87 20.36 -18.70 1.08
CA VAL A 87 19.80 -19.20 -0.18
C VAL A 87 18.51 -20.00 0.08
N LEU A 88 18.51 -20.90 1.07
CA LEU A 88 17.31 -21.67 1.43
C LEU A 88 16.16 -20.77 1.89
N GLY A 89 16.42 -19.72 2.68
CA GLY A 89 15.41 -18.75 3.10
C GLY A 89 14.78 -18.00 1.92
N LEU A 90 15.59 -17.63 0.92
CA LEU A 90 15.08 -17.03 -0.32
C LEU A 90 14.30 -18.04 -1.19
N GLU A 91 14.71 -19.31 -1.22
CA GLU A 91 13.94 -20.37 -1.90
C GLU A 91 12.57 -20.57 -1.26
N ASP A 92 12.48 -20.56 0.07
CA ASP A 92 11.21 -20.64 0.79
C ASP A 92 10.34 -19.40 0.54
N THR A 93 10.95 -18.23 0.48
CA THR A 93 10.27 -16.99 0.08
C THR A 93 9.71 -17.10 -1.34
N ALA A 94 10.49 -17.61 -2.31
CA ALA A 94 10.05 -17.81 -3.68
C ALA A 94 8.88 -18.82 -3.78
N LYS A 95 8.84 -19.84 -2.92
CA LYS A 95 7.72 -20.82 -2.88
C LYS A 95 6.39 -20.18 -2.48
N ARG A 96 6.38 -19.15 -1.62
CA ARG A 96 5.15 -18.42 -1.26
C ARG A 96 4.46 -17.78 -2.47
N PHE A 97 5.24 -17.41 -3.48
CA PHE A 97 4.74 -16.80 -4.71
C PHE A 97 4.48 -17.81 -5.84
N ALA A 98 4.53 -19.13 -5.58
CA ALA A 98 4.42 -20.15 -6.62
C ALA A 98 3.12 -20.09 -7.45
N LEU A 99 2.05 -19.51 -6.90
CA LEU A 99 0.77 -19.30 -7.60
C LEU A 99 0.83 -18.19 -8.67
N TYR A 100 1.87 -17.36 -8.65
CA TYR A 100 2.03 -16.20 -9.53
C TYR A 100 3.18 -16.42 -10.53
N PHE A 101 3.21 -17.60 -11.16
CA PHE A 101 4.27 -17.98 -12.10
C PHE A 101 4.48 -16.95 -13.21
N ASP A 102 3.43 -16.30 -13.67
CA ASP A 102 3.50 -15.33 -14.77
C ASP A 102 4.17 -14.00 -14.38
N TRP A 103 4.52 -13.81 -13.10
CA TRP A 103 5.21 -12.60 -12.65
C TRP A 103 6.69 -12.61 -13.06
N PRO A 104 7.17 -11.56 -13.77
CA PRO A 104 8.54 -11.52 -14.26
C PRO A 104 9.58 -11.47 -13.14
N GLU A 105 9.27 -10.83 -12.02
CA GLU A 105 10.16 -10.75 -10.86
C GLU A 105 10.38 -12.13 -10.22
N LEU A 106 9.36 -13.00 -10.25
CA LEU A 106 9.47 -14.37 -9.74
C LEU A 106 10.33 -15.23 -10.66
N GLN A 107 10.17 -15.12 -11.98
CA GLN A 107 11.02 -15.84 -12.94
C GLN A 107 12.48 -15.43 -12.80
N ARG A 108 12.74 -14.12 -12.65
CA ARG A 108 14.08 -13.60 -12.36
C ARG A 108 14.63 -14.15 -11.05
N LEU A 109 13.86 -14.10 -9.95
CA LEU A 109 14.28 -14.64 -8.66
C LEU A 109 14.64 -16.12 -8.74
N ARG A 110 13.84 -16.93 -9.45
CA ARG A 110 14.12 -18.36 -9.65
C ARG A 110 15.39 -18.61 -10.45
N SER A 111 15.60 -17.86 -11.54
CA SER A 111 16.82 -17.96 -12.34
C SER A 111 18.06 -17.57 -11.52
N LEU A 112 17.96 -16.51 -10.72
CA LEU A 112 18.99 -16.07 -9.80
C LEU A 112 19.29 -17.13 -8.74
N LEU A 113 18.26 -17.74 -8.14
CA LEU A 113 18.44 -18.78 -7.12
C LEU A 113 19.09 -20.05 -7.68
N ASN A 114 18.78 -20.42 -8.92
CA ASN A 114 19.47 -21.53 -9.58
C ASN A 114 20.97 -21.22 -9.78
N VAL A 115 21.30 -20.02 -10.25
CA VAL A 115 22.69 -19.57 -10.41
C VAL A 115 23.40 -19.47 -9.06
N ALA A 116 22.74 -18.94 -8.03
CA ALA A 116 23.27 -18.86 -6.68
C ALA A 116 23.55 -20.25 -6.10
N ARG A 117 22.67 -21.24 -6.35
CA ARG A 117 22.87 -22.63 -5.90
C ARG A 117 24.11 -23.26 -6.53
N ASP A 118 24.31 -23.07 -7.84
CA ASP A 118 25.50 -23.55 -8.53
C ASP A 118 26.76 -22.82 -8.05
N ALA A 119 26.70 -21.50 -7.86
CA ALA A 119 27.81 -20.70 -7.33
C ALA A 119 28.22 -21.12 -5.91
N VAL A 120 27.24 -21.43 -5.02
CA VAL A 120 27.53 -21.98 -3.69
C VAL A 120 28.20 -23.35 -3.79
N ARG A 121 27.75 -24.23 -4.69
CA ARG A 121 28.37 -25.55 -4.91
C ARG A 121 29.82 -25.41 -5.36
N ASP A 122 30.09 -24.41 -6.20
CA ASP A 122 31.40 -24.15 -6.78
C ASP A 122 32.26 -23.19 -5.92
N ASN A 123 31.80 -22.88 -4.69
CA ASN A 123 32.47 -22.05 -3.69
C ASN A 123 32.85 -20.64 -4.21
N GLN A 124 31.98 -20.05 -5.03
CA GLN A 124 32.06 -18.69 -5.53
C GLN A 124 31.36 -17.71 -4.59
N ASP A 125 31.65 -16.41 -4.73
CA ASP A 125 30.97 -15.36 -3.95
C ASP A 125 29.53 -15.17 -4.46
N VAL A 126 28.57 -15.26 -3.55
CA VAL A 126 27.13 -15.20 -3.82
C VAL A 126 26.51 -13.95 -3.18
N THR A 127 27.31 -13.11 -2.51
CA THR A 127 26.83 -11.95 -1.75
C THR A 127 26.00 -11.00 -2.60
N ALA A 128 26.46 -10.69 -3.82
CA ALA A 128 25.73 -9.82 -4.75
C ALA A 128 24.41 -10.46 -5.22
N LEU A 129 24.41 -11.77 -5.50
CA LEU A 129 23.21 -12.50 -5.91
C LEU A 129 22.18 -12.52 -4.78
N LEU A 130 22.60 -12.76 -3.53
CA LEU A 130 21.72 -12.72 -2.37
C LEU A 130 21.12 -11.32 -2.16
N ALA A 131 21.91 -10.26 -2.31
CA ALA A 131 21.40 -8.89 -2.20
C ALA A 131 20.33 -8.57 -3.26
N GLU A 132 20.56 -8.97 -4.51
CA GLU A 132 19.58 -8.83 -5.59
C GLU A 132 18.34 -9.70 -5.35
N GLY A 133 18.51 -10.95 -4.92
CA GLY A 133 17.42 -11.87 -4.59
C GLY A 133 16.52 -11.33 -3.48
N ASN A 134 17.09 -10.77 -2.41
CA ASN A 134 16.34 -10.09 -1.36
C ASN A 134 15.55 -8.88 -1.88
N THR A 135 16.15 -8.09 -2.78
CA THR A 135 15.48 -6.93 -3.40
C THR A 135 14.28 -7.37 -4.25
N LEU A 136 14.42 -8.48 -4.99
CA LEU A 136 13.31 -9.06 -5.75
C LEU A 136 12.21 -9.62 -4.84
N ALA A 137 12.59 -10.27 -3.73
CA ALA A 137 11.62 -10.75 -2.73
C ALA A 137 10.82 -9.59 -2.11
N GLU A 138 11.48 -8.48 -1.77
CA GLU A 138 10.80 -7.26 -1.29
C GLU A 138 9.85 -6.67 -2.34
N ALA A 139 10.26 -6.65 -3.62
CA ALA A 139 9.42 -6.18 -4.71
C ALA A 139 8.19 -7.07 -4.92
N LEU A 140 8.35 -8.40 -4.83
CA LEU A 140 7.26 -9.38 -4.89
C LEU A 140 6.28 -9.20 -3.73
N GLU A 141 6.79 -9.00 -2.50
CA GLU A 141 5.95 -8.74 -1.34
C GLU A 141 5.16 -7.44 -1.50
N ARG A 142 5.82 -6.36 -1.94
CA ARG A 142 5.14 -5.09 -2.21
C ARG A 142 4.02 -5.26 -3.23
N ARG A 143 4.30 -5.95 -4.35
CA ARG A 143 3.30 -6.22 -5.40
C ARG A 143 2.12 -7.04 -4.87
N LEU A 144 2.39 -8.04 -4.01
CA LEU A 144 1.35 -8.82 -3.34
C LEU A 144 0.47 -7.93 -2.44
N GLN A 145 1.08 -7.11 -1.59
CA GLN A 145 0.35 -6.25 -0.66
C GLN A 145 -0.48 -5.19 -1.40
N GLU A 146 0.06 -4.56 -2.44
CA GLU A 146 -0.68 -3.64 -3.30
C GLU A 146 -1.88 -4.34 -3.97
N GLY A 147 -1.67 -5.54 -4.52
CA GLY A 147 -2.75 -6.35 -5.08
C GLY A 147 -3.82 -6.73 -4.07
N LEU A 148 -3.44 -7.02 -2.82
CA LEU A 148 -4.39 -7.42 -1.77
C LEU A 148 -5.27 -6.26 -1.34
N VAL A 149 -4.74 -5.03 -1.39
CA VAL A 149 -5.52 -3.81 -1.15
C VAL A 149 -6.52 -3.59 -2.28
N ALA A 150 -6.11 -3.76 -3.54
CA ALA A 150 -7.01 -3.67 -4.69
C ALA A 150 -8.13 -4.73 -4.62
N GLN A 151 -7.77 -6.00 -4.37
CA GLN A 151 -8.71 -7.10 -4.20
C GLN A 151 -9.70 -6.85 -3.05
N ALA A 152 -9.25 -6.32 -1.92
CA ALA A 152 -10.13 -5.97 -0.80
C ALA A 152 -11.11 -4.85 -1.18
N SER A 153 -10.66 -3.85 -1.94
CA SER A 153 -11.52 -2.79 -2.46
C SER A 153 -12.60 -3.35 -3.40
N ASP A 154 -12.21 -4.16 -4.38
CA ASP A 154 -13.13 -4.80 -5.31
C ASP A 154 -14.14 -5.70 -4.58
N LEU A 155 -13.68 -6.49 -3.61
CA LEU A 155 -14.55 -7.34 -2.79
C LEU A 155 -15.57 -6.51 -1.99
N ALA A 156 -15.17 -5.35 -1.47
CA ALA A 156 -16.09 -4.43 -0.80
C ALA A 156 -17.14 -3.84 -1.77
N GLU A 157 -16.75 -3.51 -3.01
CA GLU A 157 -17.67 -3.05 -4.05
C GLU A 157 -18.66 -4.14 -4.48
N ILE A 158 -18.17 -5.37 -4.70
CA ILE A 158 -19.00 -6.53 -5.07
C ILE A 158 -20.02 -6.82 -3.96
N ARG A 159 -19.60 -6.82 -2.69
CA ARG A 159 -20.49 -7.01 -1.53
C ARG A 159 -21.56 -5.92 -1.43
N ALA A 160 -21.19 -4.66 -1.69
CA ALA A 160 -22.16 -3.56 -1.69
C ALA A 160 -23.20 -3.69 -2.83
N ALA A 161 -22.84 -4.35 -3.94
CA ALA A 161 -23.75 -4.58 -5.05
C ALA A 161 -24.75 -5.72 -4.78
N LEU A 162 -24.36 -6.77 -4.03
CA LEU A 162 -25.15 -7.98 -3.82
C LEU A 162 -26.60 -7.73 -3.35
N PRO A 163 -26.89 -6.90 -2.33
CA PRO A 163 -28.26 -6.66 -1.88
C PRO A 163 -29.16 -6.10 -2.99
N LYS A 164 -28.63 -5.18 -3.80
CA LYS A 164 -29.35 -4.56 -4.92
C LYS A 164 -29.65 -5.56 -6.06
N LEU A 165 -28.85 -6.62 -6.17
CA LEU A 165 -28.99 -7.66 -7.21
C LEU A 165 -29.85 -8.85 -6.77
N SER A 166 -30.13 -8.99 -5.47
CA SER A 166 -30.89 -10.12 -4.91
C SER A 166 -32.31 -10.25 -5.49
N ALA A 167 -32.91 -9.16 -5.96
CA ALA A 167 -34.24 -9.12 -6.54
C ALA A 167 -34.40 -9.91 -7.85
N VAL A 168 -33.32 -10.11 -8.63
CA VAL A 168 -33.38 -10.85 -9.91
C VAL A 168 -33.31 -12.36 -9.71
N GLY A 169 -32.63 -12.81 -8.64
CA GLY A 169 -32.43 -14.22 -8.32
C GLY A 169 -31.68 -15.03 -9.41
N GLY A 170 -31.54 -16.35 -9.20
CA GLY A 170 -31.10 -17.28 -10.25
C GLY A 170 -29.65 -17.79 -10.17
N PRO A 171 -29.21 -18.59 -11.16
CA PRO A 171 -27.93 -19.29 -11.13
C PRO A 171 -26.71 -18.36 -11.23
N LYS A 172 -26.83 -17.21 -11.91
CA LYS A 172 -25.75 -16.20 -11.99
C LYS A 172 -25.47 -15.56 -10.62
N LEU A 173 -26.51 -15.28 -9.82
CA LEU A 173 -26.36 -14.76 -8.46
C LEU A 173 -25.67 -15.76 -7.53
N ARG A 174 -26.08 -17.04 -7.55
CA ARG A 174 -25.41 -18.09 -6.77
C ARG A 174 -23.93 -18.25 -7.12
N ARG A 175 -23.58 -18.14 -8.42
CA ARG A 175 -22.18 -18.15 -8.87
C ARG A 175 -21.42 -16.94 -8.33
N LEU A 176 -22.03 -15.75 -8.34
CA LEU A 176 -21.42 -14.55 -7.78
C LEU A 176 -21.21 -14.68 -6.26
N GLU A 177 -22.18 -15.19 -5.51
CA GLU A 177 -22.05 -15.46 -4.07
C GLU A 177 -20.91 -16.44 -3.78
N THR A 178 -20.82 -17.51 -4.57
CA THR A 178 -19.74 -18.52 -4.45
C THR A 178 -18.37 -17.89 -4.72
N LEU A 179 -18.23 -17.11 -5.80
CA LEU A 179 -16.99 -16.40 -6.12
C LEU A 179 -16.64 -15.38 -5.03
N THR A 180 -17.63 -14.64 -4.52
CA THR A 180 -17.42 -13.67 -3.44
C THR A 180 -16.88 -14.34 -2.17
N GLN A 181 -17.40 -15.53 -1.84
CA GLN A 181 -16.90 -16.31 -0.71
C GLN A 181 -15.48 -16.82 -0.97
N GLN A 182 -15.19 -17.32 -2.18
CA GLN A 182 -13.84 -17.76 -2.56
C GLN A 182 -12.81 -16.63 -2.47
N ILE A 183 -13.15 -15.44 -2.97
CA ILE A 183 -12.28 -14.26 -2.90
C ILE A 183 -12.10 -13.80 -1.44
N ASP A 184 -13.14 -13.88 -0.59
CA ASP A 184 -13.02 -13.54 0.83
C ASP A 184 -12.11 -14.50 1.59
N ASP A 185 -12.24 -15.80 1.34
CA ASP A 185 -11.38 -16.81 1.96
C ASP A 185 -9.92 -16.66 1.48
N ALA A 186 -9.71 -16.35 0.21
CA ALA A 186 -8.40 -16.03 -0.34
C ALA A 186 -7.80 -14.76 0.27
N GLN A 187 -8.61 -13.71 0.45
CA GLN A 187 -8.19 -12.47 1.10
C GLN A 187 -7.74 -12.71 2.56
N LYS A 188 -8.47 -13.55 3.31
CA LYS A 188 -8.09 -13.96 4.68
C LYS A 188 -6.81 -14.78 4.71
N GLN A 189 -6.52 -15.51 3.64
CA GLN A 189 -5.28 -16.28 3.46
C GLN A 189 -4.14 -15.45 2.84
N GLU A 190 -4.35 -14.15 2.59
CA GLU A 190 -3.39 -13.26 1.92
C GLU A 190 -2.96 -13.76 0.53
N THR A 191 -3.91 -14.33 -0.21
CA THR A 191 -3.72 -14.83 -1.58
C THR A 191 -4.52 -14.01 -2.58
N LEU A 192 -3.93 -13.78 -3.75
CA LEU A 192 -4.54 -13.04 -4.85
C LEU A 192 -5.24 -13.99 -5.82
N LEU A 193 -6.46 -13.63 -6.17
CA LEU A 193 -7.30 -14.33 -7.14
C LEU A 193 -7.80 -13.34 -8.21
N PRO A 194 -6.90 -12.77 -9.04
CA PRO A 194 -7.26 -11.71 -9.98
C PRO A 194 -8.30 -12.16 -11.01
N ALA A 195 -8.21 -13.40 -11.50
CA ALA A 195 -9.16 -13.95 -12.47
C ALA A 195 -10.56 -14.17 -11.88
N GLU A 196 -10.66 -14.56 -10.61
CA GLU A 196 -11.91 -14.70 -9.87
C GLU A 196 -12.55 -13.34 -9.63
N VAL A 197 -11.75 -12.34 -9.24
CA VAL A 197 -12.22 -10.95 -9.08
C VAL A 197 -12.78 -10.42 -10.40
N GLU A 198 -12.07 -10.56 -11.52
CA GLU A 198 -12.56 -10.17 -12.84
C GLU A 198 -13.87 -10.87 -13.21
N ARG A 199 -13.95 -12.19 -13.00
CA ARG A 199 -15.18 -12.96 -13.24
C ARG A 199 -16.35 -12.48 -12.37
N ALA A 200 -16.09 -12.16 -11.10
CA ALA A 200 -17.09 -11.63 -10.19
C ALA A 200 -17.57 -10.23 -10.63
N ARG A 201 -16.66 -9.33 -11.03
CA ARG A 201 -16.99 -8.00 -11.57
C ARG A 201 -17.86 -8.12 -12.83
N LYS A 202 -17.46 -8.97 -13.77
CA LYS A 202 -18.25 -9.23 -14.99
C LYS A 202 -19.65 -9.76 -14.67
N LEU A 203 -19.78 -10.67 -13.69
CA LEU A 203 -21.08 -11.16 -13.24
C LEU A 203 -21.93 -10.06 -12.58
N VAL A 204 -21.32 -9.16 -11.80
CA VAL A 204 -22.02 -7.99 -11.24
C VAL A 204 -22.55 -7.10 -12.36
N LEU A 205 -21.73 -6.81 -13.37
CA LEU A 205 -22.13 -6.03 -14.53
C LEU A 205 -23.32 -6.70 -15.24
N ASP A 206 -23.19 -7.97 -15.61
CA ASP A 206 -24.24 -8.76 -16.28
C ASP A 206 -25.55 -8.78 -15.48
N LEU A 207 -25.46 -8.96 -14.15
CA LEU A 207 -26.63 -8.97 -13.27
C LEU A 207 -27.28 -7.58 -13.18
N ARG A 208 -26.50 -6.50 -13.13
CA ARG A 208 -27.05 -5.13 -13.18
C ARG A 208 -27.80 -4.89 -14.49
N LYS A 209 -27.25 -5.33 -15.64
CA LYS A 209 -27.95 -5.25 -16.94
C LYS A 209 -29.30 -5.98 -16.88
N LEU A 210 -29.33 -7.16 -16.26
CA LEU A 210 -30.55 -7.96 -16.09
C LEU A 210 -31.57 -7.32 -15.13
N VAL A 211 -31.12 -6.68 -14.03
CA VAL A 211 -32.00 -5.91 -13.14
C VAL A 211 -32.69 -4.81 -13.95
N GLU A 212 -31.90 -4.02 -14.67
CA GLU A 212 -32.42 -2.87 -15.41
C GLU A 212 -33.34 -3.30 -16.57
N SER A 213 -33.03 -4.41 -17.26
CA SER A 213 -33.91 -4.96 -18.30
C SER A 213 -35.19 -5.61 -17.76
N SER A 214 -35.15 -6.20 -16.55
CA SER A 214 -36.32 -6.81 -15.90
C SER A 214 -37.35 -5.79 -15.42
N VAL A 215 -36.94 -4.54 -15.19
CA VAL A 215 -37.85 -3.42 -14.87
C VAL A 215 -38.65 -2.99 -16.09
N VAL A 216 -38.15 -3.27 -17.30
CA VAL A 216 -38.77 -2.88 -18.58
C VAL A 216 -39.57 -4.03 -19.22
N SER A 217 -39.15 -5.28 -19.01
CA SER A 217 -39.76 -6.46 -19.63
C SER A 217 -40.30 -7.41 -18.57
N ALA A 218 -41.63 -7.53 -18.50
CA ALA A 218 -42.34 -8.59 -17.75
C ALA A 218 -42.13 -9.96 -18.43
N VAL A 219 -40.89 -10.42 -18.50
CA VAL A 219 -40.51 -11.69 -19.12
C VAL A 219 -40.32 -12.74 -18.03
N SER A 220 -40.90 -13.91 -18.28
CA SER A 220 -40.97 -15.08 -17.39
C SER A 220 -39.57 -15.57 -16.97
N PRO A 221 -39.41 -16.13 -15.75
CA PRO A 221 -38.11 -16.55 -15.22
C PRO A 221 -37.34 -17.55 -16.10
N GLN A 222 -38.03 -18.37 -16.90
CA GLN A 222 -37.40 -19.36 -17.78
C GLN A 222 -36.75 -18.77 -19.04
N GLN A 223 -37.12 -17.56 -19.49
CA GLN A 223 -36.54 -16.92 -20.69
C GLN A 223 -35.31 -16.03 -20.37
N ARG A 224 -35.14 -15.62 -19.10
CA ARG A 224 -34.02 -14.77 -18.62
C ARG A 224 -32.63 -15.41 -18.69
N ALA A 225 -32.55 -16.71 -18.94
CA ALA A 225 -31.29 -17.46 -18.89
C ALA A 225 -30.50 -17.45 -20.22
N THR A 226 -31.12 -17.01 -21.33
CA THR A 226 -30.58 -17.25 -22.69
C THR A 226 -30.64 -16.09 -23.67
N GLU A 227 -31.30 -14.96 -23.36
CA GLU A 227 -31.43 -13.85 -24.30
C GLU A 227 -30.37 -12.75 -24.10
N GLU A 228 -29.78 -12.28 -25.21
CA GLU A 228 -29.07 -11.01 -25.29
C GLU A 228 -30.04 -9.87 -24.96
N ILE A 229 -29.59 -8.94 -24.12
CA ILE A 229 -30.42 -7.85 -23.60
C ILE A 229 -30.56 -6.78 -24.68
N ASP A 230 -31.79 -6.49 -25.11
CA ASP A 230 -32.06 -5.38 -26.03
C ASP A 230 -32.02 -4.05 -25.27
N LEU A 231 -30.86 -3.37 -25.33
CA LEU A 231 -30.58 -2.09 -24.69
C LEU A 231 -31.49 -0.95 -25.18
N SER A 232 -32.16 -1.11 -26.32
CA SER A 232 -33.01 -0.08 -26.94
C SER A 232 -34.33 0.17 -26.20
N MET A 233 -34.73 -0.74 -25.30
CA MET A 233 -35.97 -0.67 -24.53
C MET A 233 -35.78 -0.01 -23.15
N LEU A 234 -34.55 0.27 -22.74
CA LEU A 234 -34.22 0.86 -21.43
C LEU A 234 -34.49 2.38 -21.40
N PRO A 235 -34.92 2.94 -20.26
CA PRO A 235 -34.99 4.40 -20.09
C PRO A 235 -33.60 5.03 -20.24
N ALA A 236 -33.53 6.23 -20.82
CA ALA A 236 -32.27 6.89 -21.17
C ALA A 236 -31.30 7.04 -19.98
N GLU A 237 -31.82 7.27 -18.77
CA GLU A 237 -31.02 7.32 -17.54
C GLU A 237 -30.39 5.97 -17.16
N ALA A 238 -31.08 4.85 -17.40
CA ALA A 238 -30.55 3.51 -17.13
C ALA A 238 -29.44 3.17 -18.13
N VAL A 239 -29.64 3.48 -19.41
CA VAL A 239 -28.62 3.31 -20.45
C VAL A 239 -27.35 4.10 -20.11
N GLN A 240 -27.47 5.34 -19.64
CA GLN A 240 -26.31 6.15 -19.22
C GLN A 240 -25.57 5.56 -18.01
N ARG A 241 -26.29 5.03 -17.01
CA ARG A 241 -25.68 4.36 -15.85
C ARG A 241 -24.96 3.08 -16.25
N LEU A 242 -25.56 2.28 -17.13
CA LEU A 242 -24.96 1.09 -17.72
C LEU A 242 -23.67 1.42 -18.48
N GLN A 243 -23.70 2.45 -19.34
CA GLN A 243 -22.53 2.90 -20.08
C GLN A 243 -21.42 3.43 -19.18
N GLU A 244 -21.74 4.14 -18.09
CA GLU A 244 -20.74 4.54 -17.09
C GLU A 244 -20.10 3.32 -16.42
N LEU A 245 -20.88 2.31 -16.06
CA LEU A 245 -20.35 1.08 -15.47
C LEU A 245 -19.49 0.28 -16.45
N GLU A 246 -19.89 0.17 -17.71
CA GLU A 246 -19.08 -0.47 -18.76
C GLU A 246 -17.78 0.29 -18.99
N ARG A 247 -17.84 1.63 -19.04
CA ARG A 247 -16.63 2.46 -19.15
C ARG A 247 -15.69 2.21 -17.98
N GLN A 248 -16.20 2.17 -16.75
CA GLN A 248 -15.39 1.90 -15.56
C GLN A 248 -14.75 0.51 -15.59
N ASP A 249 -15.50 -0.52 -16.00
CA ASP A 249 -14.98 -1.89 -16.13
C ASP A 249 -13.89 -1.96 -17.20
N GLU A 250 -14.10 -1.33 -18.36
CA GLU A 250 -13.10 -1.23 -19.43
C GLU A 250 -11.87 -0.39 -19.01
N ARG A 251 -12.04 0.65 -18.17
CA ARG A 251 -10.90 1.43 -17.61
C ARG A 251 -10.01 0.53 -16.78
N ARG A 252 -10.62 -0.25 -15.90
CA ARG A 252 -9.92 -1.19 -15.03
C ARG A 252 -9.27 -2.30 -15.86
N ALA A 253 -9.99 -2.89 -16.81
CA ALA A 253 -9.47 -3.96 -17.65
C ALA A 253 -8.29 -3.50 -18.52
N LEU A 254 -8.32 -2.27 -19.03
CA LEU A 254 -7.16 -1.68 -19.73
C LEU A 254 -5.99 -1.44 -18.77
N ALA A 255 -6.24 -0.93 -17.57
CA ALA A 255 -5.19 -0.74 -16.56
C ALA A 255 -4.54 -2.08 -16.15
N ASP A 256 -5.35 -3.12 -15.94
CA ASP A 256 -4.90 -4.47 -15.61
C ASP A 256 -4.01 -5.05 -16.74
N LEU A 257 -4.41 -4.88 -18.01
CA LEU A 257 -3.60 -5.27 -19.16
C LEU A 257 -2.28 -4.51 -19.25
N VAL A 258 -2.30 -3.19 -19.02
CA VAL A 258 -1.07 -2.38 -19.05
C VAL A 258 -0.11 -2.81 -17.95
N ARG A 259 -0.63 -3.14 -16.75
CA ARG A 259 0.18 -3.65 -15.65
C ARG A 259 0.79 -5.01 -15.96
N GLU A 260 0.02 -5.91 -16.56
CA GLU A 260 0.49 -7.26 -16.94
C GLU A 260 1.58 -7.19 -18.01
N TYR A 261 1.38 -6.39 -19.05
CA TYR A 261 2.28 -6.27 -20.20
C TYR A 261 3.25 -5.09 -20.11
N GLU A 262 3.42 -4.48 -18.94
CA GLU A 262 4.27 -3.32 -18.75
C GLU A 262 5.70 -3.53 -19.31
N PRO A 263 6.39 -4.66 -19.07
CA PRO A 263 7.72 -4.89 -19.64
C PRO A 263 7.73 -4.90 -21.16
N LEU A 264 6.66 -5.41 -21.80
CA LEU A 264 6.53 -5.46 -23.25
C LEU A 264 6.30 -4.07 -23.84
N LEU A 265 5.41 -3.28 -23.25
CA LEU A 265 5.07 -1.93 -23.72
C LEU A 265 6.30 -1.00 -23.73
N ARG A 266 7.23 -1.19 -22.79
CA ARG A 266 8.51 -0.44 -22.76
C ARG A 266 9.40 -0.72 -23.97
N VAL A 267 9.40 -1.96 -24.48
CA VAL A 267 10.21 -2.37 -25.64
C VAL A 267 9.50 -2.04 -26.94
N ARG A 268 8.17 -2.18 -26.97
CA ARG A 268 7.31 -2.04 -28.14
C ARG A 268 6.56 -0.71 -28.11
N ALA A 269 7.25 0.35 -28.54
CA ALA A 269 6.68 1.70 -28.61
C ALA A 269 5.44 1.80 -29.53
N ASP A 270 5.29 0.89 -30.49
CA ASP A 270 4.09 0.74 -31.33
C ASP A 270 2.86 0.34 -30.49
N LEU A 271 3.03 -0.61 -29.58
CA LEU A 271 1.96 -1.09 -28.69
C LEU A 271 1.66 -0.07 -27.58
N ASP A 272 2.69 0.59 -27.03
CA ASP A 272 2.50 1.66 -26.05
C ASP A 272 1.68 2.83 -26.61
N ARG A 273 1.96 3.24 -27.86
CA ARG A 273 1.11 4.23 -28.56
C ARG A 273 -0.34 3.77 -28.71
N THR A 274 -0.54 2.50 -29.07
CA THR A 274 -1.90 1.93 -29.19
C THR A 274 -2.64 1.98 -27.86
N VAL A 275 -1.96 1.65 -26.75
CA VAL A 275 -2.50 1.77 -25.40
C VAL A 275 -2.83 3.23 -25.05
N GLN A 276 -1.94 4.17 -25.37
CA GLN A 276 -2.17 5.60 -25.12
C GLN A 276 -3.37 6.14 -25.91
N ASP A 277 -3.53 5.73 -27.17
CA ASP A 277 -4.68 6.10 -28.00
C ASP A 277 -6.00 5.57 -27.42
N LEU A 278 -6.00 4.34 -26.89
CA LEU A 278 -7.17 3.76 -26.21
C LEU A 278 -7.47 4.48 -24.88
N ARG A 279 -6.44 4.84 -24.10
CA ARG A 279 -6.61 5.67 -22.89
C ARG A 279 -7.22 7.04 -23.22
N ALA A 280 -6.72 7.72 -24.25
CA ALA A 280 -7.26 9.02 -24.67
C ALA A 280 -8.73 8.93 -25.11
N ARG A 281 -9.11 7.86 -25.84
CA ARG A 281 -10.52 7.60 -26.19
C ARG A 281 -11.40 7.36 -24.97
N GLN A 282 -10.86 6.65 -23.98
CA GLN A 282 -11.55 6.33 -22.75
C GLN A 282 -11.73 7.56 -21.84
N ASP A 283 -10.75 8.46 -21.82
CA ASP A 283 -10.85 9.77 -21.16
C ASP A 283 -11.87 10.68 -21.86
N ALA A 284 -11.98 10.59 -23.18
CA ALA A 284 -13.01 11.24 -23.97
C ALA A 284 -14.42 10.61 -23.80
N GLY A 285 -14.56 9.56 -22.99
CA GLY A 285 -15.84 8.91 -22.69
C GLY A 285 -16.29 7.84 -23.69
N GLY A 286 -15.39 7.33 -24.54
CA GLY A 286 -15.68 6.23 -25.47
C GLY A 286 -15.62 4.85 -24.81
N LEU A 287 -16.41 3.91 -25.34
CA LEU A 287 -16.29 2.47 -25.06
C LEU A 287 -15.21 1.84 -25.97
N LEU A 288 -14.48 0.86 -25.43
CA LEU A 288 -13.38 0.17 -26.09
C LEU A 288 -13.82 -1.15 -26.74
N GLY A 289 -14.69 -1.93 -26.10
CA GLY A 289 -15.29 -3.14 -26.68
C GLY A 289 -14.30 -4.09 -27.37
N GLU A 290 -14.48 -4.30 -28.67
CA GLU A 290 -13.64 -5.18 -29.50
C GLU A 290 -12.17 -4.75 -29.54
N ASP A 291 -11.88 -3.45 -29.44
CA ASP A 291 -10.51 -2.93 -29.48
C ASP A 291 -9.69 -3.45 -28.29
N LEU A 292 -10.32 -3.58 -27.11
CA LEU A 292 -9.69 -4.13 -25.91
C LEU A 292 -9.37 -5.63 -26.07
N SER A 293 -10.29 -6.38 -26.69
CA SER A 293 -10.06 -7.82 -26.97
C SER A 293 -8.96 -8.02 -28.02
N THR A 294 -8.93 -7.15 -29.03
CA THR A 294 -7.90 -7.14 -30.08
C THR A 294 -6.54 -6.81 -29.49
N LEU A 295 -6.45 -5.79 -28.64
CA LEU A 295 -5.22 -5.43 -27.92
C LEU A 295 -4.69 -6.61 -27.12
N ARG A 296 -5.53 -7.33 -26.37
CA ARG A 296 -5.10 -8.50 -25.58
C ARG A 296 -4.44 -9.57 -26.46
N VAL A 297 -5.03 -9.87 -27.62
CA VAL A 297 -4.46 -10.86 -28.56
C VAL A 297 -3.15 -10.35 -29.17
N GLN A 298 -3.07 -9.06 -29.50
CA GLN A 298 -1.86 -8.41 -30.01
C GLN A 298 -0.72 -8.48 -28.98
N LEU A 299 -1.00 -8.12 -27.72
CA LEU A 299 -0.02 -8.18 -26.62
C LEU A 299 0.52 -9.59 -26.41
N GLY A 300 -0.35 -10.61 -26.34
CA GLY A 300 0.09 -11.99 -26.16
C GLY A 300 0.87 -12.57 -27.35
N THR A 301 0.66 -12.05 -28.56
CA THR A 301 1.43 -12.43 -29.75
C THR A 301 2.78 -11.73 -29.78
N ALA A 302 2.78 -10.42 -29.57
CA ALA A 302 4.01 -9.61 -29.52
C ALA A 302 4.94 -10.01 -28.37
N LEU A 303 4.40 -10.46 -27.23
CA LEU A 303 5.21 -11.01 -26.13
C LEU A 303 6.04 -12.22 -26.61
N ARG A 304 5.40 -13.18 -27.28
CA ARG A 304 6.06 -14.39 -27.79
C ARG A 304 7.11 -14.07 -28.85
N GLU A 305 6.82 -13.12 -29.73
CA GLU A 305 7.79 -12.64 -30.73
C GLU A 305 9.00 -12.00 -30.06
N THR A 306 8.76 -11.08 -29.11
CA THR A 306 9.82 -10.34 -28.40
C THR A 306 10.70 -11.28 -27.57
N LEU A 307 10.11 -12.30 -26.91
CA LEU A 307 10.88 -13.32 -26.19
C LEU A 307 11.85 -14.08 -27.11
N ASN A 308 11.40 -14.47 -28.31
CA ASN A 308 12.25 -15.17 -29.28
C ASN A 308 13.37 -14.26 -29.82
N ASP A 309 13.08 -12.99 -30.05
CA ASP A 309 14.06 -11.99 -30.50
C ASP A 309 15.13 -11.76 -29.42
N GLU A 310 14.74 -11.67 -28.15
CA GLU A 310 15.66 -11.50 -27.02
C GLU A 310 16.53 -12.73 -26.79
N LEU A 311 15.97 -13.95 -26.87
CA LEU A 311 16.77 -15.19 -26.81
C LEU A 311 17.80 -15.24 -27.94
N SER A 312 17.41 -14.84 -29.14
CA SER A 312 18.31 -14.77 -30.31
C SER A 312 19.39 -13.69 -30.13
N ARG A 313 19.06 -12.56 -29.50
CA ARG A 313 20.02 -11.50 -29.15
C ARG A 313 20.99 -11.97 -28.07
N LEU A 314 20.50 -12.64 -27.03
CA LEU A 314 21.32 -13.19 -25.95
C LEU A 314 22.32 -14.23 -26.46
N LYS A 315 21.89 -15.12 -27.38
CA LYS A 315 22.79 -16.08 -28.04
C LYS A 315 23.89 -15.38 -28.86
N ARG A 316 23.59 -14.26 -29.52
CA ARG A 316 24.59 -13.44 -30.22
C ARG A 316 25.57 -12.78 -29.25
N LEU A 317 25.08 -12.30 -28.10
CA LEU A 317 25.94 -11.73 -27.04
C LEU A 317 26.87 -12.78 -26.44
N GLU A 318 26.39 -14.00 -26.24
CA GLU A 318 27.21 -15.13 -25.76
C GLU A 318 28.36 -15.42 -26.73
N GLY A 319 28.09 -15.51 -28.04
CA GLY A 319 29.14 -15.67 -29.06
C GLY A 319 30.15 -14.51 -29.10
N ARG A 320 29.66 -13.26 -29.03
CA ARG A 320 30.53 -12.07 -28.95
C ARG A 320 31.44 -12.09 -27.72
N LEU A 321 30.91 -12.52 -26.57
CA LEU A 321 31.68 -12.62 -25.33
C LEU A 321 32.81 -13.66 -25.43
N GLU A 322 32.60 -14.76 -26.16
CA GLU A 322 33.64 -15.77 -26.44
C GLU A 322 34.78 -15.24 -27.33
N ASP A 323 34.45 -14.29 -28.19
CA ASP A 323 35.38 -13.65 -29.13
C ASP A 323 36.14 -12.46 -28.53
N VAL A 324 35.87 -12.05 -27.29
CA VAL A 324 36.62 -10.98 -26.62
C VAL A 324 38.09 -11.40 -26.41
N ARG A 325 38.99 -10.72 -27.12
CA ARG A 325 40.46 -10.90 -27.04
C ARG A 325 41.14 -9.57 -26.72
N GLY A 326 40.87 -8.99 -25.55
CA GLY A 326 41.38 -7.67 -25.15
C GLY A 326 41.89 -7.62 -23.69
N PRO A 327 42.34 -6.44 -23.22
CA PRO A 327 42.65 -6.21 -21.81
C PRO A 327 41.36 -6.18 -20.98
N VAL A 328 40.97 -7.35 -20.48
CA VAL A 328 39.73 -7.55 -19.71
C VAL A 328 40.01 -7.48 -18.21
N PRO A 329 39.21 -6.71 -17.44
CA PRO A 329 39.28 -6.74 -15.99
C PRO A 329 39.00 -8.14 -15.45
N ARG A 330 39.62 -8.48 -14.31
CA ARG A 330 39.46 -9.80 -13.70
C ARG A 330 38.00 -10.03 -13.31
N GLY A 331 37.46 -11.20 -13.64
CA GLY A 331 36.10 -11.59 -13.28
C GLY A 331 35.00 -11.05 -14.19
N SER A 332 35.24 -10.00 -15.00
CA SER A 332 34.17 -9.39 -15.81
C SER A 332 33.55 -10.32 -16.86
N ILE A 333 34.33 -11.24 -17.44
CA ILE A 333 33.79 -12.26 -18.36
C ILE A 333 32.89 -13.24 -17.61
N GLU A 334 33.31 -13.70 -16.42
CA GLU A 334 32.52 -14.62 -15.61
C GLU A 334 31.24 -13.95 -15.09
N GLU A 335 31.32 -12.69 -14.65
CA GLU A 335 30.14 -11.89 -14.30
C GLU A 335 29.15 -11.74 -15.47
N ALA A 336 29.68 -11.48 -16.69
CA ALA A 336 28.85 -11.39 -17.89
C ALA A 336 28.22 -12.76 -18.24
N ARG A 337 28.95 -13.87 -18.09
CA ARG A 337 28.40 -15.23 -18.28
C ARG A 337 27.31 -15.57 -17.28
N LEU A 338 27.51 -15.25 -16.01
CA LEU A 338 26.50 -15.42 -14.96
C LEU A 338 25.24 -14.61 -15.29
N SER A 339 25.41 -13.35 -15.70
CA SER A 339 24.32 -12.47 -16.10
C SER A 339 23.57 -12.99 -17.34
N ILE A 340 24.28 -13.53 -18.33
CA ILE A 340 23.69 -14.23 -19.50
C ILE A 340 22.87 -15.45 -19.04
N SER A 341 23.36 -16.22 -18.08
CA SER A 341 22.64 -17.38 -17.52
C SER A 341 21.34 -16.98 -16.82
N ILE A 342 21.38 -15.92 -16.01
CA ILE A 342 20.20 -15.36 -15.33
C ILE A 342 19.18 -14.85 -16.36
N ALA A 343 19.63 -14.07 -17.35
CA ALA A 343 18.77 -13.54 -18.40
C ALA A 343 18.13 -14.66 -19.23
N ARG A 344 18.90 -15.69 -19.61
CA ARG A 344 18.39 -16.86 -20.33
C ARG A 344 17.32 -17.58 -19.51
N GLY A 345 17.59 -17.87 -18.24
CA GLY A 345 16.61 -18.53 -17.37
C GLY A 345 15.34 -17.71 -17.18
N THR A 346 15.43 -16.38 -17.14
CA THR A 346 14.27 -15.48 -17.07
C THR A 346 13.42 -15.54 -18.36
N LEU A 347 14.08 -15.48 -19.52
CA LEU A 347 13.41 -15.55 -20.83
C LEU A 347 12.78 -16.92 -21.10
N GLU A 348 13.47 -18.01 -20.76
CA GLU A 348 12.94 -19.38 -20.85
C GLU A 348 11.76 -19.60 -19.89
N GLY A 349 11.72 -18.86 -18.77
CA GLY A 349 10.58 -18.79 -17.86
C GLY A 349 9.38 -18.00 -18.39
N GLY A 350 9.46 -17.42 -19.59
CA GLY A 350 8.37 -16.65 -20.22
C GLY A 350 8.33 -15.17 -19.84
N ALA A 351 9.32 -14.67 -19.09
CA ALA A 351 9.40 -13.28 -18.66
C ALA A 351 10.43 -12.51 -19.50
N LEU A 352 10.11 -11.26 -19.85
CA LEU A 352 11.05 -10.39 -20.58
C LEU A 352 12.22 -9.97 -19.67
N ALA A 353 13.43 -9.97 -20.25
CA ALA A 353 14.66 -9.57 -19.58
C ALA A 353 15.34 -8.41 -20.31
N SER A 354 14.56 -7.55 -20.96
CA SER A 354 15.02 -6.53 -21.90
C SER A 354 16.08 -5.58 -21.34
N ASP A 355 15.87 -5.11 -20.11
CA ASP A 355 16.82 -4.24 -19.41
C ASP A 355 18.16 -4.96 -19.12
N GLU A 356 18.09 -6.25 -18.80
CA GLU A 356 19.25 -7.09 -18.53
C GLU A 356 20.04 -7.36 -19.82
N VAL A 357 19.34 -7.70 -20.91
CA VAL A 357 19.94 -7.93 -22.23
C VAL A 357 20.59 -6.66 -22.78
N ALA A 358 19.93 -5.50 -22.63
CA ALA A 358 20.51 -4.21 -23.00
C ALA A 358 21.76 -3.90 -22.15
N ARG A 359 21.71 -4.17 -20.84
CA ARG A 359 22.88 -4.00 -19.97
C ARG A 359 24.04 -4.88 -20.37
N LEU A 360 23.78 -6.15 -20.61
CA LEU A 360 24.76 -7.13 -21.09
C LEU A 360 25.39 -6.70 -22.40
N GLU A 361 24.62 -6.18 -23.35
CA GLU A 361 25.16 -5.67 -24.60
C GLU A 361 26.15 -4.52 -24.38
N GLY A 362 25.81 -3.58 -23.49
CA GLY A 362 26.71 -2.50 -23.11
C GLY A 362 28.00 -2.99 -22.45
N VAL A 363 27.91 -4.00 -21.58
CA VAL A 363 29.08 -4.62 -20.95
C VAL A 363 29.96 -5.31 -21.99
N VAL A 364 29.38 -6.11 -22.88
CA VAL A 364 30.11 -6.77 -23.97
C VAL A 364 30.77 -5.74 -24.89
N GLN A 365 30.06 -4.67 -25.24
CA GLN A 365 30.61 -3.58 -26.05
C GLN A 365 31.78 -2.88 -25.36
N ALA A 366 31.69 -2.61 -24.05
CA ALA A 366 32.79 -2.03 -23.29
C ALA A 366 34.02 -2.96 -23.25
N LEU A 367 33.81 -4.27 -23.14
CA LEU A 367 34.88 -5.27 -23.19
C LEU A 367 35.54 -5.37 -24.57
N GLU A 368 34.77 -5.20 -25.65
CA GLU A 368 35.27 -5.21 -27.04
C GLU A 368 36.07 -3.94 -27.40
N HIS A 369 35.63 -2.77 -26.92
CA HIS A 369 36.23 -1.47 -27.25
C HIS A 369 37.32 -1.03 -26.26
N GLY A 370 37.46 -1.74 -25.15
CA GLY A 370 38.41 -1.46 -24.08
C GLY A 370 39.85 -1.40 -24.57
N GLN A 371 40.46 -0.21 -24.50
CA GLN A 371 41.86 -0.01 -24.89
C GLN A 371 42.86 -0.46 -23.81
N ASN A 372 42.45 -0.37 -22.54
CA ASN A 372 43.20 -0.83 -21.38
C ASN A 372 42.23 -1.21 -20.25
N VAL A 373 42.72 -1.94 -19.24
CA VAL A 373 41.88 -2.46 -18.14
C VAL A 373 41.15 -1.35 -17.38
N GLY A 374 41.82 -0.22 -17.08
CA GLY A 374 41.24 0.85 -16.27
C GLY A 374 40.12 1.62 -16.98
N ASP A 375 40.25 1.85 -18.28
CA ASP A 375 39.21 2.49 -19.08
C ASP A 375 38.03 1.54 -19.29
N THR A 376 38.28 0.24 -19.49
CA THR A 376 37.22 -0.78 -19.55
C THR A 376 36.42 -0.86 -18.25
N GLU A 377 37.09 -0.86 -17.08
CA GLU A 377 36.41 -0.83 -15.77
C GLU A 377 35.52 0.41 -15.63
N ARG A 378 36.01 1.58 -16.02
CA ARG A 378 35.23 2.83 -15.96
C ARG A 378 34.06 2.82 -16.91
N LEU A 379 34.23 2.33 -18.15
CA LEU A 379 33.14 2.20 -19.11
C LEU A 379 32.05 1.26 -18.59
N ILE A 380 32.43 0.09 -18.06
CA ILE A 380 31.48 -0.84 -17.44
C ILE A 380 30.77 -0.19 -16.24
N ALA A 381 31.49 0.55 -15.40
CA ALA A 381 30.91 1.22 -14.24
C ALA A 381 29.89 2.29 -14.64
N VAL A 382 30.20 3.15 -15.62
CA VAL A 382 29.28 4.19 -16.11
C VAL A 382 28.11 3.58 -16.88
N GLN A 383 28.33 2.47 -17.58
CA GLN A 383 27.25 1.70 -18.21
C GLN A 383 26.27 1.20 -17.15
N ARG A 384 26.76 0.53 -16.08
CA ARG A 384 25.94 0.07 -14.95
C ARG A 384 25.17 1.22 -14.31
N GLU A 385 25.86 2.33 -14.06
CA GLU A 385 25.25 3.53 -13.48
C GLU A 385 24.15 4.12 -14.37
N THR A 386 24.32 4.10 -15.69
CA THR A 386 23.29 4.59 -16.63
C THR A 386 22.01 3.75 -16.52
N TYR A 387 22.14 2.43 -16.38
CA TYR A 387 20.99 1.54 -16.17
C TYR A 387 20.37 1.67 -14.78
N GLU A 388 21.19 1.86 -13.74
CA GLU A 388 20.70 2.13 -12.39
C GLU A 388 19.90 3.42 -12.31
N LEU A 389 20.42 4.49 -12.93
CA LEU A 389 19.75 5.78 -13.03
C LEU A 389 18.40 5.67 -13.74
N GLU A 390 18.37 4.97 -14.88
CA GLU A 390 17.14 4.75 -15.62
C GLU A 390 16.12 3.93 -14.81
N ARG A 391 16.58 2.84 -14.17
CA ARG A 391 15.74 2.02 -13.31
C ARG A 391 15.17 2.83 -12.15
N ALA A 392 15.99 3.61 -11.46
CA ALA A 392 15.56 4.44 -10.35
C ALA A 392 14.57 5.53 -10.79
N ALA A 393 14.72 6.07 -12.00
CA ALA A 393 13.78 7.05 -12.54
C ALA A 393 12.41 6.47 -12.88
N ARG A 394 12.31 5.17 -13.18
CA ARG A 394 11.01 4.51 -13.43
C ARG A 394 10.13 4.48 -12.18
N ASP A 395 10.74 4.37 -11.01
CA ASP A 395 10.02 4.34 -9.72
C ASP A 395 9.58 5.74 -9.24
N VAL A 396 9.99 6.81 -9.95
CA VAL A 396 9.73 8.20 -9.60
C VAL A 396 8.83 8.86 -10.66
N PRO A 397 7.62 9.31 -10.28
CA PRO A 397 6.69 9.95 -11.22
C PRO A 397 7.33 11.10 -12.01
N GLY A 398 7.20 11.06 -13.35
CA GLY A 398 7.70 12.08 -14.26
C GLY A 398 9.23 12.16 -14.42
N ALA A 399 10.02 11.36 -13.69
CA ALA A 399 11.47 11.42 -13.78
C ALA A 399 12.00 10.82 -15.09
N SER A 400 11.48 9.67 -15.52
CA SER A 400 11.93 8.98 -16.75
C SER A 400 11.91 9.86 -17.98
N GLU A 401 10.81 10.58 -18.22
CA GLU A 401 10.64 11.47 -19.38
C GLU A 401 11.65 12.62 -19.38
N LEU A 402 11.98 13.14 -18.19
CA LEU A 402 12.91 14.26 -18.04
C LEU A 402 14.36 13.86 -18.28
N ILE A 403 14.77 12.68 -17.80
CA ILE A 403 16.16 12.24 -17.90
C ILE A 403 16.46 11.41 -19.14
N ALA A 404 15.43 10.88 -19.83
CA ALA A 404 15.57 10.05 -21.03
C ALA A 404 16.48 10.66 -22.12
N PRO A 405 16.37 11.97 -22.46
CA PRO A 405 17.27 12.58 -23.45
C PRO A 405 18.74 12.55 -23.00
N GLY A 406 19.00 12.77 -21.70
CA GLY A 406 20.34 12.72 -21.13
C GLY A 406 20.92 11.31 -21.09
N ILE A 407 20.10 10.31 -20.75
CA ILE A 407 20.47 8.90 -20.82
C ILE A 407 20.82 8.50 -22.26
N ALA A 408 20.00 8.91 -23.25
CA ALA A 408 20.28 8.63 -24.65
C ALA A 408 21.62 9.22 -25.11
N GLN A 409 21.92 10.46 -24.70
CA GLN A 409 23.22 11.10 -24.98
C GLN A 409 24.38 10.36 -24.31
N ALA A 410 24.21 9.95 -23.04
CA ALA A 410 25.23 9.18 -22.31
C ALA A 410 25.50 7.83 -23.01
N ARG A 411 24.46 7.11 -23.45
CA ARG A 411 24.60 5.86 -24.21
C ARG A 411 25.36 6.06 -25.51
N VAL A 412 25.03 7.09 -26.29
CA VAL A 412 25.77 7.42 -27.53
C VAL A 412 27.23 7.78 -27.25
N ALA A 413 27.54 8.42 -26.13
CA ALA A 413 28.91 8.68 -25.71
C ALA A 413 29.64 7.37 -25.34
N LEU A 414 28.99 6.49 -24.59
CA LEU A 414 29.51 5.17 -24.20
C LEU A 414 29.77 4.27 -25.40
N GLU A 415 28.89 4.29 -26.41
CA GLU A 415 29.08 3.57 -27.68
C GLU A 415 30.34 4.02 -28.44
N ARG A 416 30.77 5.27 -28.24
CA ARG A 416 32.01 5.83 -28.79
C ARG A 416 33.23 5.61 -27.89
N GLY A 417 33.06 4.89 -26.78
CA GLY A 417 34.11 4.69 -25.77
C GLY A 417 34.41 5.92 -24.92
N GLN A 418 33.51 6.90 -24.86
CA GLN A 418 33.65 8.09 -24.02
C GLN A 418 33.00 7.86 -22.66
N ILE A 419 33.56 8.49 -21.62
CA ILE A 419 33.05 8.38 -20.23
C ILE A 419 32.25 9.66 -19.92
N PRO A 420 30.91 9.67 -20.07
CA PRO A 420 30.08 10.83 -19.71
C PRO A 420 29.98 10.99 -18.18
N SER A 421 29.82 12.22 -17.70
CA SER A 421 29.38 12.46 -16.32
C SER A 421 27.86 12.33 -16.22
N LEU A 422 27.39 11.67 -15.16
CA LEU A 422 25.96 11.45 -14.86
C LEU A 422 25.48 12.29 -13.66
N ASP A 423 26.35 13.14 -13.09
CA ASP A 423 26.06 13.89 -11.86
C ASP A 423 24.80 14.78 -11.98
N ASP A 424 24.64 15.46 -13.12
CA ASP A 424 23.48 16.34 -13.36
C ASP A 424 22.16 15.56 -13.49
N LEU A 425 22.23 14.35 -14.05
CA LEU A 425 21.07 13.47 -14.19
C LEU A 425 20.65 12.91 -12.83
N TRP A 426 21.61 12.49 -12.01
CA TRP A 426 21.35 12.09 -10.63
C TRP A 426 20.78 13.24 -9.80
N ALA A 427 21.33 14.45 -9.91
CA ALA A 427 20.80 15.63 -9.21
C ALA A 427 19.36 15.95 -9.62
N THR A 428 19.02 15.74 -10.90
CA THR A 428 17.65 15.90 -11.41
C THR A 428 16.72 14.83 -10.85
N LEU A 429 17.16 13.57 -10.82
CA LEU A 429 16.40 12.47 -10.24
C LEU A 429 16.18 12.67 -8.73
N GLU A 430 17.21 13.05 -7.97
CA GLU A 430 17.10 13.32 -6.53
C GLU A 430 16.09 14.42 -6.21
N ARG A 431 16.05 15.48 -7.03
CA ARG A 431 15.03 16.53 -6.89
C ARG A 431 13.62 15.96 -7.08
N ARG A 432 13.42 15.12 -8.11
CA ARG A 432 12.12 14.47 -8.36
C ARG A 432 11.75 13.45 -7.29
N MET A 433 12.72 12.72 -6.73
CA MET A 433 12.49 11.84 -5.57
C MET A 433 12.00 12.65 -4.38
N GLY A 434 12.65 13.78 -4.08
CA GLY A 434 12.22 14.67 -3.00
C GLY A 434 10.82 15.24 -3.21
N GLU A 435 10.50 15.70 -4.43
CA GLU A 435 9.16 16.17 -4.78
C GLU A 435 8.11 15.05 -4.65
N ALA A 436 8.40 13.84 -5.12
CA ALA A 436 7.50 12.69 -5.02
C ALA A 436 7.26 12.25 -3.56
N ALA A 437 8.30 12.31 -2.73
CA ALA A 437 8.17 12.03 -1.30
C ALA A 437 7.33 13.10 -0.58
N GLN A 438 7.50 14.38 -0.93
CA GLN A 438 6.66 15.44 -0.39
C GLN A 438 5.19 15.28 -0.83
N GLN A 439 4.97 14.94 -2.10
CA GLN A 439 3.62 14.65 -2.58
C GLN A 439 2.98 13.50 -1.82
N ARG A 440 3.75 12.44 -1.51
CA ARG A 440 3.26 11.34 -0.68
C ARG A 440 2.88 11.81 0.73
N GLU A 441 3.72 12.61 1.38
CA GLU A 441 3.39 13.16 2.71
C GLU A 441 2.09 13.99 2.66
N ASN A 442 1.93 14.83 1.63
CA ASN A 442 0.71 15.61 1.43
C ASN A 442 -0.53 14.71 1.20
N PHE A 443 -0.37 13.59 0.50
CA PHE A 443 -1.44 12.61 0.32
C PHE A 443 -1.80 11.93 1.65
N ASP A 444 -0.81 11.55 2.45
CA ASP A 444 -1.03 10.94 3.76
C ASP A 444 -1.76 11.92 4.71
N GLU A 445 -1.40 13.20 4.69
CA GLU A 445 -2.11 14.26 5.46
C GLU A 445 -3.56 14.45 5.01
N ARG A 446 -3.81 14.47 3.69
CA ARG A 446 -5.17 14.56 3.13
C ARG A 446 -5.99 13.32 3.50
N ALA A 447 -5.41 12.14 3.38
CA ALA A 447 -6.05 10.89 3.77
C ALA A 447 -6.38 10.87 5.27
N ASP A 448 -5.47 11.32 6.14
CA ASP A 448 -5.71 11.42 7.58
C ASP A 448 -6.85 12.39 7.90
N ARG A 449 -6.96 13.51 7.18
CA ARG A 449 -8.09 14.43 7.30
C ARG A 449 -9.41 13.75 6.93
N VAL A 450 -9.47 13.12 5.76
CA VAL A 450 -10.67 12.40 5.29
C VAL A 450 -11.08 11.31 6.28
N ILE A 451 -10.12 10.52 6.76
CA ILE A 451 -10.36 9.45 7.74
C ILE A 451 -10.89 10.02 9.06
N GLY A 452 -10.24 11.06 9.59
CA GLY A 452 -10.61 11.66 10.87
C GLY A 452 -11.98 12.35 10.84
N GLU A 453 -12.33 12.97 9.72
CA GLU A 453 -13.65 13.57 9.52
C GLU A 453 -14.74 12.51 9.30
N TYR A 454 -14.47 11.48 8.49
CA TYR A 454 -15.40 10.34 8.35
C TYR A 454 -15.73 9.71 9.71
N ASP A 455 -14.75 9.56 10.60
CA ASP A 455 -14.97 8.97 11.92
C ASP A 455 -15.97 9.78 12.79
N GLN A 456 -16.14 11.09 12.52
CA GLN A 456 -17.18 11.93 13.14
C GLN A 456 -18.58 11.65 12.57
N TYR A 457 -18.66 11.36 11.27
CA TYR A 457 -19.90 11.11 10.55
C TYR A 457 -20.32 9.64 10.52
N ARG A 458 -19.51 8.72 11.05
CA ARG A 458 -19.72 7.26 10.95
C ARG A 458 -21.07 6.76 11.50
N SER A 459 -21.67 7.49 12.44
CA SER A 459 -22.96 7.14 13.04
C SER A 459 -24.15 7.52 12.17
N LEU A 460 -23.93 8.28 11.10
CA LEU A 460 -24.97 8.69 10.17
C LEU A 460 -25.27 7.56 9.18
N ALA A 461 -26.56 7.32 8.95
CA ALA A 461 -27.03 6.36 7.95
C ALA A 461 -27.23 7.09 6.61
N GLY A 462 -26.50 6.66 5.58
CA GLY A 462 -26.62 7.21 4.22
C GLY A 462 -25.75 6.45 3.22
N GLU A 463 -26.13 6.45 1.94
CA GLU A 463 -25.34 5.80 0.89
C GLU A 463 -23.98 6.50 0.71
N THR A 464 -23.95 7.83 0.84
CA THR A 464 -22.75 8.67 0.79
C THR A 464 -21.77 8.31 1.91
N ILE A 465 -22.26 8.16 3.15
CA ILE A 465 -21.44 7.72 4.31
C ILE A 465 -20.91 6.30 4.13
N GLN A 466 -21.70 5.38 3.57
CA GLN A 466 -21.24 4.02 3.29
C GLN A 466 -20.16 3.98 2.21
N ARG A 467 -20.27 4.81 1.16
CA ARG A 467 -19.24 4.98 0.12
C ARG A 467 -17.96 5.57 0.72
N LEU A 468 -18.10 6.63 1.52
CA LEU A 468 -16.99 7.28 2.22
C LEU A 468 -16.29 6.31 3.18
N GLY A 469 -17.02 5.47 3.90
CA GLY A 469 -16.44 4.45 4.79
C GLY A 469 -15.61 3.39 4.05
N ARG A 470 -16.03 2.98 2.84
CA ARG A 470 -15.21 2.10 1.99
C ARG A 470 -13.94 2.81 1.52
N ALA A 471 -14.07 4.04 1.02
CA ALA A 471 -12.91 4.83 0.60
C ALA A 471 -11.92 5.04 1.76
N ALA A 472 -12.40 5.39 2.96
CA ALA A 472 -11.58 5.54 4.16
C ALA A 472 -10.84 4.24 4.54
N ASN A 473 -11.45 3.06 4.34
CA ASN A 473 -10.77 1.79 4.57
C ASN A 473 -9.65 1.52 3.56
N VAL A 474 -9.88 1.84 2.28
CA VAL A 474 -8.85 1.75 1.23
C VAL A 474 -7.70 2.71 1.54
N LEU A 475 -8.00 3.96 1.92
CA LEU A 475 -6.99 4.94 2.33
C LEU A 475 -6.16 4.47 3.53
N ARG A 476 -6.80 3.88 4.56
CA ARG A 476 -6.08 3.29 5.71
C ARG A 476 -5.14 2.17 5.29
N ALA A 477 -5.58 1.31 4.36
CA ALA A 477 -4.76 0.21 3.86
C ALA A 477 -3.58 0.75 3.03
N GLN A 478 -3.82 1.66 2.09
CA GLN A 478 -2.79 2.27 1.24
C GLN A 478 -1.80 3.13 2.03
N ARG A 479 -2.21 3.75 3.14
CA ARG A 479 -1.32 4.50 4.04
C ARG A 479 -0.37 3.59 4.83
N ARG A 480 -0.80 2.36 5.16
CA ARG A 480 0.05 1.36 5.82
C ARG A 480 1.10 0.79 4.87
N LEU A 481 0.84 0.83 3.57
CA LEU A 481 1.84 0.50 2.57
C LEU A 481 2.92 1.59 2.56
N GLY A 482 4.18 1.18 2.66
CA GLY A 482 5.34 2.08 2.67
C GLY A 482 5.59 2.70 1.29
N THR A 483 6.61 2.21 0.59
CA THR A 483 6.83 2.60 -0.81
C THR A 483 5.72 2.02 -1.67
N LEU A 484 5.02 2.87 -2.43
CA LEU A 484 4.03 2.46 -3.42
C LEU A 484 4.63 2.46 -4.83
N SER A 485 4.18 1.51 -5.66
CA SER A 485 4.37 1.57 -7.11
C SER A 485 3.73 2.83 -7.71
N ARG A 486 4.13 3.18 -8.93
CA ARG A 486 3.56 4.33 -9.66
C ARG A 486 2.03 4.23 -9.77
N GLU A 487 1.52 3.07 -10.19
CA GLU A 487 0.09 2.82 -10.34
C GLU A 487 -0.63 2.90 -8.99
N ALA A 488 -0.09 2.28 -7.94
CA ALA A 488 -0.69 2.35 -6.60
C ALA A 488 -0.73 3.79 -6.07
N ARG A 489 0.25 4.65 -6.41
CA ARG A 489 0.21 6.08 -6.09
C ARG A 489 -0.89 6.82 -6.86
N GLU A 490 -1.03 6.55 -8.15
CA GLU A 490 -2.09 7.15 -8.98
C GLU A 490 -3.48 6.76 -8.45
N GLN A 491 -3.68 5.48 -8.13
CA GLN A 491 -4.90 4.98 -7.49
C GLN A 491 -5.13 5.61 -6.11
N TYR A 492 -4.08 5.78 -5.30
CA TYR A 492 -4.19 6.45 -4.01
C TYR A 492 -4.64 7.90 -4.15
N ALA A 493 -4.03 8.65 -5.07
CA ALA A 493 -4.41 10.04 -5.35
C ALA A 493 -5.86 10.15 -5.83
N GLN A 494 -6.30 9.23 -6.69
CA GLN A 494 -7.69 9.17 -7.14
C GLN A 494 -8.64 8.87 -5.97
N THR A 495 -8.33 7.87 -5.15
CA THR A 495 -9.16 7.48 -3.99
C THR A 495 -9.30 8.64 -3.00
N ILE A 496 -8.24 9.42 -2.78
CA ILE A 496 -8.31 10.63 -1.94
C ILE A 496 -9.27 11.64 -2.54
N THR A 497 -9.14 11.91 -3.84
CA THR A 497 -9.98 12.90 -4.55
C THR A 497 -11.45 12.50 -4.52
N ASP A 498 -11.76 11.23 -4.76
CA ASP A 498 -13.12 10.70 -4.69
C ASP A 498 -13.67 10.76 -3.26
N ALA A 499 -12.84 10.47 -2.26
CA ALA A 499 -13.25 10.52 -0.86
C ALA A 499 -13.49 11.95 -0.37
N GLU A 500 -12.68 12.93 -0.82
CA GLU A 500 -12.91 14.35 -0.53
C GLU A 500 -14.23 14.83 -1.14
N ALA A 501 -14.53 14.44 -2.39
CA ALA A 501 -15.82 14.76 -3.01
C ALA A 501 -17.01 14.17 -2.24
N LEU A 502 -16.91 12.89 -1.84
CA LEU A 502 -17.93 12.23 -1.01
C LEU A 502 -18.09 12.89 0.36
N LEU A 503 -17.01 13.42 0.91
CA LEU A 503 -17.02 14.11 2.19
C LEU A 503 -17.71 15.48 2.08
N ASP A 504 -17.48 16.22 0.99
CA ASP A 504 -18.20 17.47 0.73
C ASP A 504 -19.70 17.22 0.48
N GLU A 505 -20.05 16.14 -0.22
CA GLU A 505 -21.45 15.69 -0.35
C GLU A 505 -22.07 15.34 1.01
N ALA A 506 -21.35 14.58 1.85
CA ALA A 506 -21.80 14.24 3.19
C ALA A 506 -21.99 15.47 4.10
N ARG A 507 -21.11 16.48 4.00
CA ARG A 507 -21.26 17.77 4.69
C ARG A 507 -22.52 18.50 4.23
N ALA A 508 -22.73 18.59 2.92
CA ALA A 508 -23.90 19.24 2.35
C ALA A 508 -25.21 18.54 2.76
N GLU A 509 -25.24 17.19 2.72
CA GLU A 509 -26.37 16.39 3.19
C GLU A 509 -26.65 16.62 4.68
N PHE A 510 -25.60 16.68 5.50
CA PHE A 510 -25.74 16.93 6.94
C PHE A 510 -26.25 18.35 7.23
N GLU A 511 -25.72 19.36 6.54
CA GLU A 511 -26.20 20.74 6.67
C GLU A 511 -27.66 20.87 6.21
N ALA A 512 -28.02 20.23 5.09
CA ALA A 512 -29.40 20.20 4.61
C ALA A 512 -30.32 19.50 5.62
N ALA A 513 -29.93 18.33 6.15
CA ALA A 513 -30.69 17.62 7.16
C ALA A 513 -30.88 18.47 8.43
N ARG A 514 -29.82 19.15 8.88
CA ARG A 514 -29.87 20.05 10.04
C ARG A 514 -30.77 21.27 9.80
N GLN A 515 -30.71 21.86 8.60
CA GLN A 515 -31.60 22.96 8.23
C GLN A 515 -33.05 22.50 8.20
N VAL A 516 -33.32 21.33 7.61
CA VAL A 516 -34.65 20.71 7.60
C VAL A 516 -35.16 20.50 9.03
N THR A 517 -34.36 19.92 9.91
CA THR A 517 -34.72 19.76 11.34
C THR A 517 -34.94 21.11 12.04
N ALA A 518 -34.17 22.15 11.69
CA ALA A 518 -34.35 23.50 12.24
C ALA A 518 -35.61 24.19 11.71
N THR A 519 -35.99 24.00 10.45
CA THR A 519 -37.26 24.51 9.87
C THR A 519 -38.48 23.75 10.38
N PHE A 520 -38.35 22.47 10.72
CA PHE A 520 -39.37 21.68 11.42
C PHE A 520 -39.30 21.84 12.95
N GLY A 521 -38.78 22.98 13.44
CA GLY A 521 -38.79 23.32 14.86
C GLY A 521 -40.14 23.04 15.52
N SER A 522 -40.11 22.71 16.82
CA SER A 522 -41.17 22.10 17.67
C SER A 522 -42.63 22.35 17.28
N ASP A 523 -42.95 23.52 16.77
CA ASP A 523 -44.30 23.96 16.44
C ASP A 523 -44.90 23.25 15.20
N ALA A 524 -44.09 22.88 14.20
CA ALA A 524 -44.61 22.21 13.00
C ALA A 524 -44.90 20.70 13.22
N LEU A 525 -44.13 20.05 14.11
CA LEU A 525 -44.36 18.66 14.49
C LEU A 525 -45.54 18.51 15.45
N SER A 526 -45.80 19.51 16.30
CA SER A 526 -47.00 19.57 17.14
C SER A 526 -48.28 19.78 16.32
N ASP A 527 -48.24 20.57 15.24
CA ASP A 527 -49.40 20.77 14.35
C ASP A 527 -49.71 19.52 13.51
N LEU A 528 -48.68 18.80 13.04
CA LEU A 528 -48.86 17.57 12.25
C LEU A 528 -49.32 16.38 13.12
N LEU A 529 -48.95 16.34 14.40
CA LEU A 529 -49.46 15.38 15.38
C LEU A 529 -50.83 15.78 15.96
N GLY A 530 -51.17 17.07 15.99
CA GLY A 530 -52.47 17.57 16.45
C GLY A 530 -53.62 17.31 15.46
N VAL A 531 -53.33 17.10 14.18
CA VAL A 531 -54.35 16.78 13.14
C VAL A 531 -54.85 15.32 13.24
N PHE A 532 -54.12 14.43 13.91
CA PHE A 532 -54.55 13.05 14.11
C PHE A 532 -55.38 12.81 15.38
N ASP A 533 -55.52 13.80 16.27
CA ASP A 533 -56.24 13.65 17.55
C ASP A 533 -57.61 14.36 17.59
N ALA A 534 -58.09 14.85 16.44
CA ALA A 534 -59.38 15.53 16.32
C ALA A 534 -60.33 14.80 15.36
N GLY A 535 -60.79 13.61 15.75
CA GLY A 535 -62.04 13.05 15.25
C GLY A 535 -62.06 11.54 15.02
N GLY A 536 -62.58 10.79 15.99
CA GLY A 536 -63.02 9.41 15.74
C GLY A 536 -63.13 8.55 16.99
N ASP A 537 -64.12 8.83 17.83
CA ASP A 537 -64.59 7.90 18.86
C ASP A 537 -65.40 6.75 18.21
N ASP A 538 -65.22 5.55 18.76
CA ASP A 538 -66.07 4.35 18.67
C ASP A 538 -66.32 3.65 17.32
N LEU A 539 -65.49 2.64 17.01
CA LEU A 539 -65.93 1.40 16.35
C LEU A 539 -64.87 0.28 16.44
N PHE A 540 -64.61 -0.25 17.65
CA PHE A 540 -64.34 -1.68 17.92
C PHE A 540 -63.76 -1.84 19.33
N GLY A 541 -64.66 -2.10 20.30
CA GLY A 541 -64.27 -2.62 21.60
C GLY A 541 -63.82 -4.07 21.51
N GLY A 542 -62.74 -4.41 22.22
CA GLY A 542 -62.31 -5.81 22.38
C GLY A 542 -60.93 -6.00 23.02
N PHE A 543 -60.90 -5.99 24.36
CA PHE A 543 -59.95 -6.69 25.25
C PHE A 543 -58.45 -6.27 25.26
N GLY A 544 -58.11 -5.38 26.21
CA GLY A 544 -57.46 -5.78 27.48
C GLY A 544 -55.94 -6.01 27.55
N GLY A 545 -55.22 -4.96 28.00
CA GLY A 545 -54.00 -4.97 28.85
C GLY A 545 -52.68 -5.36 28.17
N ASP A 546 -51.54 -4.74 28.42
CA ASP A 546 -51.11 -3.75 29.41
C ASP A 546 -49.71 -3.27 28.92
N ASP A 547 -49.46 -1.97 28.78
CA ASP A 547 -48.08 -1.46 28.88
C ASP A 547 -48.08 0.05 29.19
N SER A 548 -47.56 0.36 30.37
CA SER A 548 -47.47 1.69 30.93
C SER A 548 -46.20 2.39 30.43
N ALA A 549 -46.36 3.49 29.69
CA ALA A 549 -45.29 4.45 29.43
C ALA A 549 -45.37 5.59 30.46
N PRO A 550 -44.27 6.02 31.11
CA PRO A 550 -44.26 7.26 31.88
C PRO A 550 -43.93 8.48 31.01
N THR A 551 -44.62 9.57 31.31
CA THR A 551 -44.61 10.90 30.70
C THR A 551 -43.33 11.72 30.94
N PRO A 552 -43.08 12.78 30.14
CA PRO A 552 -41.81 13.51 30.11
C PRO A 552 -41.77 14.63 31.17
N THR A 553 -40.58 14.86 31.75
CA THR A 553 -40.34 16.00 32.64
C THR A 553 -39.49 17.05 31.95
N THR A 554 -40.05 18.26 31.89
CA THR A 554 -39.48 19.52 31.43
C THR A 554 -38.21 19.93 32.18
N PHE A 555 -37.21 20.43 31.44
CA PHE A 555 -35.97 21.02 31.96
C PHE A 555 -36.17 22.50 32.35
N THR A 556 -35.77 22.85 33.58
CA THR A 556 -35.50 24.22 34.04
C THR A 556 -33.99 24.43 34.22
N PRO A 557 -33.44 25.63 33.95
CA PRO A 557 -32.01 25.89 34.11
C PRO A 557 -31.66 26.33 35.54
N THR A 558 -30.67 25.68 36.15
CA THR A 558 -30.03 26.10 37.42
C THR A 558 -28.54 25.66 37.41
N PRO A 559 -27.65 26.17 38.29
CA PRO A 559 -26.51 27.03 37.94
C PRO A 559 -25.15 26.34 38.26
N PRO A 560 -24.03 27.05 38.55
CA PRO A 560 -22.71 26.67 38.06
C PRO A 560 -22.19 25.34 38.63
N VAL A 561 -21.56 24.55 37.76
CA VAL A 561 -20.94 23.26 38.03
C VAL A 561 -19.64 23.42 38.83
N ALA A 562 -19.54 22.69 39.94
CA ALA A 562 -18.38 21.86 40.27
C ALA A 562 -18.75 20.86 41.41
N PRO A 563 -18.11 19.67 41.51
CA PRO A 563 -16.87 19.31 40.81
C PRO A 563 -16.92 17.94 40.08
N SER A 564 -16.10 17.86 39.02
CA SER A 564 -15.13 16.80 38.75
C SER A 564 -15.50 15.32 38.89
N SER A 565 -15.27 14.56 37.82
CA SER A 565 -15.11 13.09 37.88
C SER A 565 -14.22 12.65 39.06
N PRO A 566 -14.52 11.55 39.78
CA PRO A 566 -13.68 11.07 40.89
C PRO A 566 -12.22 10.78 40.50
N PHE A 567 -11.98 10.65 39.18
CA PHE A 567 -10.69 10.40 38.57
C PHE A 567 -9.93 11.67 38.13
N GLU A 568 -10.54 12.86 38.16
CA GLU A 568 -9.85 14.12 37.83
C GLU A 568 -8.67 14.38 38.78
N GLY A 569 -8.81 14.04 40.06
CA GLY A 569 -7.72 14.19 41.03
C GLY A 569 -6.46 13.38 40.67
N LEU A 570 -6.62 12.26 39.95
CA LEU A 570 -5.52 11.43 39.46
C LEU A 570 -4.91 12.01 38.16
N GLN A 571 -5.69 12.69 37.33
CA GLN A 571 -5.20 13.39 36.13
C GLN A 571 -4.35 14.62 36.47
N VAL A 572 -4.67 15.33 37.57
CA VAL A 572 -3.87 16.45 38.09
C VAL A 572 -2.44 16.02 38.44
N TRP A 573 -2.20 14.74 38.72
CA TRP A 573 -0.87 14.20 39.02
C TRP A 573 -0.03 13.90 37.77
N GLY A 574 -0.46 14.35 36.60
CA GLY A 574 0.24 14.15 35.33
C GLY A 574 0.11 12.74 34.77
N ALA A 575 -0.75 11.90 35.36
CA ALA A 575 -1.05 10.58 34.86
C ALA A 575 -2.27 10.60 33.92
N GLN A 576 -2.19 9.87 32.81
CA GLN A 576 -3.39 9.57 32.02
C GLN A 576 -4.11 8.40 32.68
N VAL A 577 -5.41 8.58 32.95
CA VAL A 577 -6.21 7.66 33.74
C VAL A 577 -7.21 6.95 32.85
N TYR A 578 -7.20 5.63 32.94
CA TYR A 578 -8.11 4.75 32.23
C TYR A 578 -8.85 3.84 33.21
N LEU A 579 -10.15 3.65 33.00
CA LEU A 579 -10.91 2.62 33.69
C LEU A 579 -11.28 1.56 32.66
N VAL A 580 -10.89 0.31 32.91
CA VAL A 580 -11.15 -0.81 32.01
C VAL A 580 -12.09 -1.78 32.69
N SER A 581 -13.26 -2.02 32.11
CA SER A 581 -14.22 -3.02 32.59
C SER A 581 -14.33 -4.12 31.54
N GLY A 582 -13.85 -5.33 31.88
CA GLY A 582 -13.68 -6.40 30.89
C GLY A 582 -12.66 -5.98 29.82
N HIS A 583 -13.11 -5.88 28.57
CA HIS A 583 -12.28 -5.45 27.44
C HIS A 583 -12.56 -4.03 26.95
N ASP A 584 -13.48 -3.31 27.61
CA ASP A 584 -13.87 -1.96 27.21
C ASP A 584 -13.29 -0.90 28.14
N VAL A 585 -12.75 0.17 27.55
CA VAL A 585 -12.29 1.35 28.29
C VAL A 585 -13.50 2.25 28.56
N THR A 586 -13.97 2.26 29.81
CA THR A 586 -15.14 3.03 30.24
C THR A 586 -14.80 4.47 30.61
N PHE A 587 -13.51 4.79 30.83
CA PHE A 587 -13.01 6.14 31.10
C PHE A 587 -11.60 6.32 30.50
N GLY A 588 -11.29 7.51 29.96
CA GLY A 588 -9.94 7.85 29.46
C GLY A 588 -9.74 7.81 27.93
N GLY A 589 -10.77 7.49 27.16
CA GLY A 589 -10.68 7.30 25.70
C GLY A 589 -10.13 5.92 25.32
N PRO A 590 -10.34 5.44 24.08
CA PRO A 590 -9.95 4.10 23.68
C PRO A 590 -8.42 3.97 23.57
N GLU A 591 -7.80 3.30 24.54
CA GLU A 591 -6.35 3.04 24.59
C GLU A 591 -6.09 1.52 24.63
N PRO A 592 -5.67 0.88 23.51
CA PRO A 592 -5.48 -0.57 23.43
C PRO A 592 -4.43 -1.11 24.39
N LEU A 593 -3.43 -0.29 24.77
CA LEU A 593 -2.42 -0.67 25.76
C LEU A 593 -3.00 -0.70 27.18
N ALA A 594 -3.96 0.18 27.49
CA ALA A 594 -4.63 0.16 28.80
C ALA A 594 -5.42 -1.15 29.00
N VAL A 595 -6.09 -1.64 27.96
CA VAL A 595 -6.79 -2.94 27.99
C VAL A 595 -5.81 -4.09 28.22
N ARG A 596 -4.68 -4.12 27.50
CA ARG A 596 -3.66 -5.16 27.70
C ARG A 596 -3.04 -5.13 29.10
N VAL A 597 -2.81 -3.94 29.65
CA VAL A 597 -2.30 -3.77 31.01
C VAL A 597 -3.34 -4.24 32.04
N ALA A 598 -4.62 -3.97 31.80
CA ALA A 598 -5.71 -4.49 32.63
C ALA A 598 -5.81 -6.02 32.57
N ASP A 599 -5.74 -6.62 31.38
CA ASP A 599 -5.75 -8.08 31.21
C ASP A 599 -4.53 -8.74 31.88
N ALA A 600 -3.34 -8.14 31.73
CA ALA A 600 -2.13 -8.60 32.40
C ALA A 600 -2.24 -8.49 33.92
N TYR A 601 -2.84 -7.42 34.43
CA TYR A 601 -3.14 -7.25 35.84
C TYR A 601 -4.10 -8.32 36.36
N VAL A 602 -5.24 -8.55 35.69
CA VAL A 602 -6.22 -9.57 36.10
C VAL A 602 -5.60 -10.97 36.10
N GLY A 603 -4.77 -11.29 35.10
CA GLY A 603 -4.04 -12.56 35.03
C GLY A 603 -3.03 -12.74 36.17
N ALA A 604 -2.36 -11.66 36.60
CA ALA A 604 -1.35 -11.69 37.65
C ALA A 604 -1.93 -11.51 39.07
N SER A 605 -3.02 -10.76 39.24
CA SER A 605 -3.59 -10.39 40.54
C SER A 605 -4.16 -11.58 41.29
N GLY A 606 -4.65 -12.59 40.55
CA GLY A 606 -5.10 -13.87 41.12
C GLY A 606 -4.00 -14.65 41.84
N ALA A 607 -2.74 -14.45 41.48
CA ALA A 607 -1.59 -15.12 42.10
C ALA A 607 -0.92 -14.27 43.22
N LEU A 608 -1.09 -12.94 43.19
CA LEU A 608 -0.30 -12.00 44.00
C LEU A 608 -1.14 -11.16 44.99
N GLY A 609 -2.44 -11.46 45.15
CA GLY A 609 -3.26 -10.88 46.22
C GLY A 609 -3.81 -9.47 45.95
N GLY A 610 -4.00 -9.09 44.69
CA GLY A 610 -4.82 -7.91 44.33
C GLY A 610 -4.22 -6.53 44.61
N GLY A 611 -2.89 -6.39 44.73
CA GLY A 611 -2.22 -5.11 44.96
C GLY A 611 -1.80 -4.37 43.68
N LEU A 612 -1.45 -3.07 43.81
CA LEU A 612 -0.94 -2.23 42.71
C LEU A 612 0.24 -2.90 41.98
N MET A 613 0.11 -3.08 40.67
CA MET A 613 1.18 -3.59 39.80
C MET A 613 1.72 -2.50 38.90
N ALA A 614 3.00 -2.63 38.56
CA ALA A 614 3.69 -1.73 37.66
C ALA A 614 4.22 -2.50 36.45
N PHE A 615 4.01 -1.94 35.27
CA PHE A 615 4.46 -2.48 34.00
C PHE A 615 5.31 -1.42 33.31
N GLU A 616 6.56 -1.73 33.05
CA GLU A 616 7.44 -0.83 32.31
C GLU A 616 7.22 -1.02 30.81
N GLY A 617 6.96 0.09 30.11
CA GLY A 617 6.77 0.11 28.66
C GLY A 617 7.68 1.12 27.97
N PRO A 618 7.88 0.99 26.64
CA PRO A 618 8.76 1.85 25.85
C PRO A 618 8.31 3.33 25.79
N GLN A 619 7.11 3.66 26.27
CA GLN A 619 6.57 5.01 26.28
C GLN A 619 6.16 5.52 27.68
N GLY A 620 6.74 4.94 28.74
CA GLY A 620 6.45 5.27 30.13
C GLY A 620 6.04 4.05 30.94
N ALA A 621 5.83 4.27 32.24
CA ALA A 621 5.40 3.21 33.15
C ALA A 621 3.89 3.22 33.34
N TRP A 622 3.32 2.02 33.41
CA TRP A 622 1.90 1.79 33.59
C TRP A 622 1.64 1.19 34.96
N LEU A 623 0.66 1.72 35.67
CA LEU A 623 0.21 1.19 36.95
C LEU A 623 -1.19 0.61 36.79
N ALA A 624 -1.44 -0.55 37.38
CA ALA A 624 -2.76 -1.17 37.36
C ALA A 624 -3.21 -1.54 38.78
N LEU A 625 -4.47 -1.26 39.08
CA LEU A 625 -5.08 -1.49 40.39
C LEU A 625 -6.54 -1.91 40.23
N GLY A 626 -6.97 -2.91 40.98
CA GLY A 626 -8.37 -3.33 41.03
C GLY A 626 -9.24 -2.25 41.67
N GLN A 627 -10.40 -1.99 41.08
CA GLN A 627 -11.44 -1.10 41.58
C GLN A 627 -12.81 -1.76 41.43
N ASP A 628 -13.80 -1.27 42.17
CA ASP A 628 -15.18 -1.74 42.02
C ASP A 628 -15.68 -1.39 40.61
N GLY A 629 -15.98 -2.43 39.83
CA GLY A 629 -16.44 -2.30 38.44
C GLY A 629 -15.35 -2.34 37.36
N GLY A 630 -14.06 -2.52 37.69
CA GLY A 630 -13.01 -2.69 36.67
C GLY A 630 -11.56 -2.61 37.18
N THR A 631 -10.62 -2.53 36.26
CA THR A 631 -9.21 -2.26 36.54
C THR A 631 -8.90 -0.80 36.21
N LEU A 632 -8.43 -0.06 37.20
CA LEU A 632 -7.89 1.28 37.02
C LEU A 632 -6.47 1.16 36.49
N VAL A 633 -6.22 1.78 35.33
CA VAL A 633 -4.93 1.79 34.66
C VAL A 633 -4.44 3.22 34.54
N LEU A 634 -3.21 3.48 34.97
CA LEU A 634 -2.58 4.80 34.95
C LEU A 634 -1.33 4.76 34.11
N ARG A 635 -1.20 5.69 33.17
CA ARG A 635 0.05 5.93 32.47
C ARG A 635 0.78 7.09 33.13
N VAL A 636 1.99 6.84 33.61
CA VAL A 636 2.78 7.82 34.37
C VAL A 636 4.05 8.19 33.59
N PRO A 637 4.42 9.49 33.53
CA PRO A 637 5.69 9.92 32.96
C PRO A 637 6.88 9.43 33.80
N ALA A 638 7.95 8.97 33.14
CA ALA A 638 9.19 8.54 33.81
C ALA A 638 10.01 9.74 34.33
N PRO A 639 10.80 9.58 35.42
CA PRO A 639 11.05 8.36 36.19
C PRO A 639 9.98 8.05 37.25
N LEU A 640 9.71 6.75 37.47
CA LEU A 640 8.64 6.25 38.32
C LEU A 640 9.13 6.01 39.76
N ASP A 641 8.65 6.80 40.73
CA ASP A 641 8.76 6.49 42.16
C ASP A 641 7.53 5.70 42.62
N LEU A 642 7.65 4.37 42.62
CA LEU A 642 6.55 3.45 42.92
C LEU A 642 5.98 3.61 44.32
N ASP A 643 6.82 3.92 45.30
CA ASP A 643 6.38 4.02 46.68
C ASP A 643 5.60 5.32 46.92
N ALA A 644 5.99 6.41 46.25
CA ALA A 644 5.21 7.64 46.23
C ALA A 644 3.83 7.44 45.55
N TRP A 645 3.77 6.70 44.45
CA TRP A 645 2.50 6.40 43.76
C TRP A 645 1.60 5.47 44.57
N ARG A 646 2.16 4.45 45.25
CA ARG A 646 1.41 3.59 46.17
C ARG A 646 0.77 4.40 47.31
N ALA A 647 1.54 5.26 47.96
CA ALA A 647 1.03 6.10 49.06
C ALA A 647 -0.06 7.08 48.61
N ARG A 648 0.04 7.60 47.39
CA ARG A 648 -0.96 8.51 46.82
C ARG A 648 -2.24 7.79 46.40
N LEU A 649 -2.12 6.62 45.78
CA LEU A 649 -3.27 5.83 45.35
C LEU A 649 -4.03 5.23 46.54
N SER A 650 -3.33 4.82 47.60
CA SER A 650 -3.99 4.40 48.84
C SER A 650 -4.74 5.55 49.51
N ALA A 651 -4.15 6.75 49.56
CA ALA A 651 -4.83 7.95 50.08
C ALA A 651 -6.06 8.33 49.25
N TRP A 652 -5.98 8.22 47.91
CA TRP A 652 -7.12 8.46 47.02
C TRP A 652 -8.21 7.40 47.18
N GLN A 653 -7.87 6.11 47.25
CA GLN A 653 -8.85 5.04 47.53
C GLN A 653 -9.57 5.24 48.87
N THR A 654 -8.84 5.69 49.89
CA THR A 654 -9.40 5.97 51.22
C THR A 654 -10.29 7.23 51.22
N ALA A 655 -10.12 8.13 50.25
CA ALA A 655 -10.97 9.32 50.10
C ALA A 655 -12.21 9.07 49.24
N GLN A 656 -12.24 7.97 48.48
CA GLN A 656 -13.38 7.53 47.65
C GLN A 656 -14.30 6.54 48.39
N ALA A 657 -13.76 5.77 49.34
CA ALA A 657 -14.50 4.93 50.27
C ALA A 657 -15.09 5.76 51.42
#